data_AF-A0A072UFC0-F1
#
_entry.id   AF-A0A072UFC0-F1
#
_cell.length_a   1.000
_cell.length_b   1.000
_cell.length_c   1.000
_cell.angle_alpha   90.00
_cell.angle_beta   90.00
_cell.angle_gamma   90.00
#
_symmetry.space_group_name_H-M   'P 1'
#
loop_
_entity.id
_entity.type
_entity.pdbx_description
1 polymer ?
#
loop_
_entity_poly.entity_id
_entity_poly.type
_entity_poly.pdbx_seq_one_letter_code
_entity_poly.pdbx_strand_id
1 'polypeptide(L)'
;MAMAMAFQTTHSYLTTTNFIFSSSLKRLTKPSRFFHSHSKRFVSTPRRLAVKACAINVEEKNVAAKSQEWGKVSAVLFDMDGVLCNSEEPSRRSGVDFFAEIGVQVTVDDFVPFMGTGEANFLGGVASVKGVEGFNTEAAKKRFFEIYLDKYAKPDSGIGFPGALELISQCKSKGLKVAVASSADRIKVDANLAAAGLPLSMFDAIVSADAFENLKPAPDIFLAASRILNVPASECIVIEDALAGVQAAKAAQMRCIAVRTTLSDEALEPAGPTFIRDDIGSVSLDEILNGDSVGYKKKMQGSETPINFSLSSSDVLAGGVDGVGRTTSGTDEETPSTGGLQGSRRDIVRYGSLGIAISCLAFTLNNWKAMQYTSPQAIWNLLFGVTQPPMEYKAGNSRSDRIPQFVNYIADLESRENAQLVPEFPSKLDWLNTAPLQFRRDLKGKVVLLDFWTYCCINCMHVLPDLDALEKKYEDMPFIVVGVHSAKFDNEKDSEAIRNAVLRYDITHPVVNDGDMYFWRKLGINSWPTFAIIGPNGKLLAQLAGEGHKKDLDDFVAAALQFYGKQNMLDNTPILLNLEKDNDPRLLTSPLKFPGKLAIDVLNNRLFISDSNHNRIVVTNLDGNFILQIGSSGEEGLQDGSFDEATFNRPQGLAYNAKKNILYVADTENHALREIDFANEKVRTLAGNGTKGSDYIGGGKGDTQLLNSPWDVCFHPSKENIYIAMAGQHQIWEHNILSGVTRAFSGDGYERNLNGSSSTSTSFAQPSGLSLSQDLMEIYVADSESSSIRAVDLKTGGSRLLAGGDSIFSDNLFKFGDQDGIGSEVLLQHPLGVVCGKDGIIYITDSYNHKIKKLDPTSKRVSTVAGTGKAGFGDGNSITAQLSEPSGIVEGSNGRLFIADTNNSLIRYLDLKTNEFELRTLELKGFQPPKPKSRSFKRLRRRPTADTVPITVDAISSEEGNLSIEISLPNEYHFSKEARSRFSVDIEPEDAVNINPIDGLLSPEGSATLHFKRSSYSASMGRISCKIYYCKEDEVCLYKSLLFEVPFREGVFDTAKADVTLAHFVKPKSPTNSLLQPISP
;
A
#
# COMPACT_ATOMS: atom_id res chain seq x y z
N MET A 1 39.30 -42.76 -51.55
CA MET A 1 37.97 -43.31 -51.20
C MET A 1 38.06 -43.74 -49.74
N ALA A 2 37.33 -43.18 -48.77
CA ALA A 2 36.40 -42.03 -48.74
C ALA A 2 36.10 -41.70 -47.25
N MET A 3 35.77 -40.50 -46.78
CA MET A 3 35.88 -39.10 -47.23
C MET A 3 35.57 -38.24 -45.97
N ALA A 4 36.51 -37.46 -45.42
CA ALA A 4 36.69 -36.00 -45.58
C ALA A 4 35.49 -35.12 -45.10
N MET A 5 35.65 -33.95 -44.46
CA MET A 5 36.84 -33.11 -44.26
C MET A 5 36.66 -32.09 -43.10
N ALA A 6 37.69 -31.29 -42.80
CA ALA A 6 37.70 -30.27 -41.73
C ALA A 6 38.47 -28.99 -42.13
N PHE A 7 38.44 -27.98 -41.23
CA PHE A 7 39.40 -26.86 -41.03
C PHE A 7 39.32 -25.50 -41.80
N GLN A 8 39.46 -24.43 -40.99
CA GLN A 8 40.31 -23.20 -41.12
C GLN A 8 39.95 -21.92 -41.94
N THR A 9 39.71 -20.83 -41.18
CA THR A 9 40.39 -19.49 -41.14
C THR A 9 40.42 -18.44 -42.30
N THR A 10 40.43 -17.16 -41.84
CA THR A 10 41.13 -15.92 -42.30
C THR A 10 40.60 -15.00 -43.43
N HIS A 11 40.58 -13.67 -43.12
CA HIS A 11 40.96 -12.44 -43.88
C HIS A 11 40.55 -12.24 -45.37
N SER A 12 40.52 -11.04 -46.01
CA SER A 12 40.41 -9.60 -45.64
C SER A 12 40.35 -8.73 -46.93
N TYR A 13 39.79 -7.51 -46.89
CA TYR A 13 39.95 -6.35 -47.83
C TYR A 13 39.93 -6.52 -49.38
N LEU A 14 39.13 -5.70 -50.09
CA LEU A 14 39.60 -4.67 -51.06
C LEU A 14 38.47 -3.79 -51.66
N THR A 15 38.86 -2.68 -52.31
CA THR A 15 38.05 -1.47 -52.63
C THR A 15 37.99 -1.14 -54.15
N THR A 16 37.46 0.05 -54.51
CA THR A 16 37.58 0.82 -55.80
C THR A 16 36.42 0.65 -56.84
N THR A 17 35.97 1.64 -57.66
CA THR A 17 36.23 3.11 -57.82
C THR A 17 35.11 3.84 -58.62
N ASN A 18 35.10 5.19 -58.63
CA ASN A 18 34.14 6.10 -59.32
C ASN A 18 34.47 6.42 -60.80
N PHE A 19 33.51 7.02 -61.56
CA PHE A 19 33.76 7.90 -62.74
C PHE A 19 32.64 8.98 -62.94
N ILE A 20 32.95 10.08 -63.67
CA ILE A 20 32.16 11.36 -63.77
C ILE A 20 32.14 11.94 -65.22
N PHE A 21 31.19 12.86 -65.51
CA PHE A 21 31.06 13.92 -66.58
C PHE A 21 29.92 13.70 -67.61
N SER A 22 28.85 14.53 -67.71
CA SER A 22 28.64 15.91 -68.29
C SER A 22 28.54 15.95 -69.84
N SER A 23 27.76 16.78 -70.58
CA SER A 23 27.08 18.07 -70.28
C SER A 23 26.05 18.57 -71.36
N SER A 24 24.92 19.20 -70.94
CA SER A 24 24.16 20.34 -71.58
C SER A 24 23.56 20.23 -73.04
N LEU A 25 22.56 20.99 -73.55
CA LEU A 25 21.75 22.16 -73.08
C LEU A 25 20.54 22.46 -74.04
N LYS A 26 19.32 22.80 -73.54
CA LYS A 26 18.40 23.91 -74.01
C LYS A 26 17.03 23.96 -73.27
N ARG A 27 16.39 25.14 -73.24
CA ARG A 27 15.16 25.53 -72.45
C ARG A 27 13.85 25.29 -73.24
N LEU A 28 12.66 25.08 -72.64
CA LEU A 28 11.72 25.98 -71.89
C LEU A 28 10.62 25.04 -71.29
N THR A 29 9.83 25.28 -70.22
CA THR A 29 9.24 26.47 -69.55
C THR A 29 9.22 26.35 -67.99
N LYS A 30 8.59 27.30 -67.27
CA LYS A 30 8.57 27.52 -65.79
C LYS A 30 7.16 27.23 -65.19
N PRO A 31 6.93 27.34 -63.85
CA PRO A 31 7.61 26.77 -62.67
C PRO A 31 6.56 26.11 -61.69
N SER A 32 6.81 25.61 -60.47
CA SER A 32 7.65 26.07 -59.36
C SER A 32 7.78 24.99 -58.26
N ARG A 33 8.73 25.17 -57.34
CA ARG A 33 9.10 24.22 -56.27
C ARG A 33 8.94 24.82 -54.87
N PHE A 34 8.75 23.93 -53.89
CA PHE A 34 9.25 23.92 -52.51
C PHE A 34 9.59 25.24 -51.77
N PHE A 35 8.85 25.44 -50.68
CA PHE A 35 9.30 25.79 -49.33
C PHE A 35 10.75 26.27 -49.10
N HIS A 36 10.83 27.47 -48.51
CA HIS A 36 11.82 27.84 -47.49
C HIS A 36 11.11 28.51 -46.32
N SER A 37 11.64 28.34 -45.10
CA SER A 37 11.05 28.87 -43.87
C SER A 37 11.80 30.10 -43.35
N HIS A 38 11.05 31.09 -42.88
CA HIS A 38 11.24 31.91 -41.67
C HIS A 38 10.18 33.04 -41.73
N SER A 39 9.38 33.30 -40.69
CA SER A 39 9.84 33.73 -39.38
C SER A 39 8.69 33.89 -38.35
N LYS A 40 9.08 33.95 -37.07
CA LYS A 40 8.45 34.67 -35.93
C LYS A 40 7.04 34.29 -35.42
N ARG A 41 7.05 33.86 -34.15
CA ARG A 41 6.15 34.18 -33.02
C ARG A 41 4.64 34.14 -33.23
N PHE A 42 3.97 33.27 -32.48
CA PHE A 42 2.58 33.48 -32.06
C PHE A 42 2.41 33.29 -30.55
N VAL A 43 1.62 34.20 -29.97
CA VAL A 43 1.02 34.10 -28.63
C VAL A 43 -0.26 33.26 -28.77
N SER A 44 -0.58 32.41 -27.79
CA SER A 44 -1.82 31.61 -27.81
C SER A 44 -2.64 31.75 -26.54
N THR A 45 -3.77 32.44 -26.64
CA THR A 45 -4.94 32.24 -25.77
C THR A 45 -5.84 31.16 -26.39
N PRO A 46 -6.35 30.17 -25.64
CA PRO A 46 -7.21 29.14 -26.20
C PRO A 46 -8.69 29.54 -26.20
N ARG A 47 -9.32 29.54 -27.38
CA ARG A 47 -10.77 29.36 -27.52
C ARG A 47 -11.06 28.45 -28.72
N ARG A 48 -11.87 27.43 -28.47
CA ARG A 48 -12.65 26.56 -29.39
C ARG A 48 -12.31 26.58 -30.89
N LEU A 49 -12.15 25.39 -31.46
CA LEU A 49 -12.81 25.06 -32.74
C LEU A 49 -13.20 23.58 -32.82
N ALA A 50 -14.34 23.31 -33.44
CA ALA A 50 -14.94 22.00 -33.60
C ALA A 50 -14.44 21.28 -34.87
N VAL A 51 -14.67 19.96 -34.96
CA VAL A 51 -14.56 19.22 -36.22
C VAL A 51 -15.91 18.58 -36.58
N LYS A 52 -16.43 19.07 -37.71
CA LYS A 52 -17.50 18.59 -38.61
C LYS A 52 -18.31 17.35 -38.26
N ALA A 53 -19.63 17.54 -38.29
CA ALA A 53 -20.62 16.51 -38.59
C ALA A 53 -20.55 16.03 -40.05
N CYS A 54 -21.07 14.82 -40.30
CA CYS A 54 -21.52 14.37 -41.62
C CYS A 54 -23.05 14.24 -41.57
N ALA A 55 -23.75 14.77 -42.57
CA ALA A 55 -25.21 14.80 -42.62
C ALA A 55 -25.75 13.73 -43.57
N ILE A 56 -26.88 13.11 -43.18
CA ILE A 56 -27.78 12.39 -44.08
C ILE A 56 -29.19 12.91 -43.76
N ASN A 57 -29.92 13.37 -44.78
CA ASN A 57 -31.23 13.98 -44.63
C ASN A 57 -32.37 12.96 -44.78
N VAL A 58 -33.29 13.05 -43.83
CA VAL A 58 -34.74 12.73 -43.82
C VAL A 58 -35.37 12.17 -45.11
N GLU A 59 -36.07 11.04 -44.97
CA GLU A 59 -37.39 10.83 -45.57
C GLU A 59 -38.41 10.51 -44.46
N GLU A 60 -39.61 11.10 -44.51
CA GLU A 60 -40.67 10.88 -43.55
C GLU A 60 -41.42 9.56 -43.82
N LYS A 61 -41.71 8.80 -42.76
CA LYS A 61 -42.78 7.79 -42.77
C LYS A 61 -43.65 7.93 -41.53
N ASN A 62 -44.86 8.46 -41.74
CA ASN A 62 -45.96 8.33 -40.80
C ASN A 62 -46.27 6.84 -40.57
N VAL A 63 -46.08 6.36 -39.34
CA VAL A 63 -46.62 5.08 -38.86
C VAL A 63 -47.20 5.30 -37.47
N ALA A 64 -48.38 4.73 -37.25
CA ALA A 64 -49.24 4.98 -36.09
C ALA A 64 -48.55 4.77 -34.73
N ALA A 65 -49.04 5.52 -33.72
CA ALA A 65 -48.71 5.32 -32.32
C ALA A 65 -48.96 3.85 -31.92
N LYS A 66 -47.87 3.14 -31.58
CA LYS A 66 -47.94 1.87 -30.84
C LYS A 66 -47.88 2.19 -29.36
N SER A 67 -48.65 1.43 -28.58
CA SER A 67 -48.58 1.41 -27.12
C SER A 67 -47.13 1.28 -26.65
N GLN A 68 -46.73 2.15 -25.74
CA GLN A 68 -45.42 2.10 -25.09
C GLN A 68 -45.41 0.87 -24.17
N GLU A 69 -44.75 -0.22 -24.59
CA GLU A 69 -44.59 -1.41 -23.78
C GLU A 69 -43.89 -1.03 -22.46
N TRP A 70 -44.41 -1.52 -21.32
CA TRP A 70 -43.96 -1.11 -19.97
C TRP A 70 -42.45 -1.20 -19.78
N GLY A 71 -41.82 -2.19 -20.42
CA GLY A 71 -40.38 -2.40 -20.43
C GLY A 71 -39.89 -3.12 -19.17
N LYS A 72 -38.82 -3.90 -19.33
CA LYS A 72 -38.21 -4.70 -18.27
C LYS A 72 -37.92 -3.87 -17.01
N VAL A 73 -38.16 -4.43 -15.84
CA VAL A 73 -37.75 -3.88 -14.55
C VAL A 73 -36.71 -4.82 -13.94
N SER A 74 -35.63 -4.23 -13.43
CA SER A 74 -34.54 -4.96 -12.76
C SER A 74 -34.19 -4.38 -11.38
N ALA A 75 -34.65 -3.17 -11.05
CA ALA A 75 -34.43 -2.56 -9.75
C ALA A 75 -35.61 -1.70 -9.26
N VAL A 76 -35.79 -1.65 -7.94
CA VAL A 76 -36.70 -0.73 -7.24
C VAL A 76 -35.89 0.12 -6.26
N LEU A 77 -36.03 1.44 -6.37
CA LEU A 77 -35.36 2.44 -5.53
C LEU A 77 -36.42 3.08 -4.65
N PHE A 78 -36.23 3.07 -3.34
CA PHE A 78 -37.17 3.64 -2.37
C PHE A 78 -36.56 4.92 -1.79
N ASP A 79 -37.31 6.02 -1.67
CA ASP A 79 -37.00 6.95 -0.57
C ASP A 79 -37.22 6.26 0.77
N MET A 80 -36.76 6.87 1.85
CA MET A 80 -36.91 6.37 3.20
C MET A 80 -37.99 7.14 3.98
N ASP A 81 -37.94 8.47 3.94
CA ASP A 81 -38.85 9.34 4.68
C ASP A 81 -40.18 9.36 3.92
N GLY A 82 -41.30 9.19 4.62
CA GLY A 82 -42.63 9.08 3.98
C GLY A 82 -42.89 7.79 3.19
N VAL A 83 -41.86 7.10 2.68
CA VAL A 83 -42.00 5.86 1.89
C VAL A 83 -41.78 4.59 2.71
N LEU A 84 -40.63 4.47 3.40
CA LEU A 84 -40.31 3.29 4.22
C LEU A 84 -40.66 3.50 5.70
N CYS A 85 -40.59 4.74 6.20
CA CYS A 85 -40.87 5.06 7.60
C CYS A 85 -41.40 6.48 7.81
N ASN A 86 -42.14 6.68 8.90
CA ASN A 86 -42.52 7.99 9.41
C ASN A 86 -41.43 8.52 10.35
N SER A 87 -40.49 9.29 9.81
CA SER A 87 -39.42 9.92 10.59
C SER A 87 -39.74 11.35 11.05
N GLU A 88 -40.77 11.98 10.47
CA GLU A 88 -41.05 13.40 10.70
C GLU A 88 -41.61 13.68 12.10
N GLU A 89 -42.53 12.84 12.57
CA GLU A 89 -43.06 12.94 13.94
C GLU A 89 -41.98 12.63 15.01
N PRO A 90 -41.19 11.54 14.91
CA PRO A 90 -39.95 11.36 15.68
C PRO A 90 -39.02 12.59 15.68
N SER A 91 -38.82 13.22 14.51
CA SER A 91 -37.92 14.38 14.37
C SER A 91 -38.47 15.59 15.13
N ARG A 92 -39.76 15.91 14.99
CA ARG A 92 -40.40 17.01 15.73
C ARG A 92 -40.36 16.78 17.24
N ARG A 93 -40.58 15.55 17.71
CA ARG A 93 -40.50 15.21 19.15
C ARG A 93 -39.08 15.28 19.70
N SER A 94 -38.07 14.83 18.96
CA SER A 94 -36.65 15.03 19.33
C SER A 94 -36.27 16.51 19.38
N GLY A 95 -36.81 17.33 18.47
CA GLY A 95 -36.68 18.78 18.48
C GLY A 95 -37.23 19.39 19.78
N VAL A 96 -38.45 19.02 20.18
CA VAL A 96 -39.07 19.49 21.43
C VAL A 96 -38.21 19.14 22.65
N ASP A 97 -37.73 17.90 22.73
CA ASP A 97 -36.87 17.45 23.82
C ASP A 97 -35.53 18.21 23.88
N PHE A 98 -34.91 18.46 22.72
CA PHE A 98 -33.68 19.26 22.63
C PHE A 98 -33.89 20.70 23.11
N PHE A 99 -34.95 21.37 22.68
CA PHE A 99 -35.23 22.74 23.11
C PHE A 99 -35.60 22.81 24.61
N ALA A 100 -36.25 21.79 25.14
CA ALA A 100 -36.49 21.65 26.58
C ALA A 100 -35.19 21.52 27.39
N GLU A 101 -34.18 20.77 26.90
CA GLU A 101 -32.86 20.67 27.55
C GLU A 101 -32.14 22.03 27.66
N ILE A 102 -32.32 22.92 26.67
CA ILE A 102 -31.76 24.29 26.70
C ILE A 102 -32.72 25.34 27.29
N GLY A 103 -33.82 24.92 27.92
CA GLY A 103 -34.73 25.80 28.68
C GLY A 103 -35.72 26.62 27.84
N VAL A 104 -35.96 26.24 26.58
CA VAL A 104 -36.83 26.95 25.64
C VAL A 104 -38.11 26.14 25.41
N GLN A 105 -39.27 26.75 25.59
CA GLN A 105 -40.55 26.08 25.34
C GLN A 105 -40.96 26.13 23.86
N VAL A 106 -41.13 24.95 23.28
CA VAL A 106 -41.59 24.72 21.91
C VAL A 106 -42.61 23.57 21.89
N THR A 107 -43.49 23.54 20.89
CA THR A 107 -44.37 22.40 20.59
C THR A 107 -43.95 21.75 19.27
N VAL A 108 -44.50 20.56 18.97
CA VAL A 108 -44.26 19.92 17.66
C VAL A 108 -44.73 20.78 16.47
N ASP A 109 -45.70 21.66 16.68
CA ASP A 109 -46.23 22.55 15.63
C ASP A 109 -45.24 23.67 15.25
N ASP A 110 -44.39 24.11 16.19
CA ASP A 110 -43.36 25.12 15.92
C ASP A 110 -42.36 24.68 14.84
N PHE A 111 -42.18 23.37 14.67
CA PHE A 111 -41.27 22.77 13.69
C PHE A 111 -41.90 22.59 12.30
N VAL A 112 -43.23 22.63 12.17
CA VAL A 112 -43.94 22.37 10.91
C VAL A 112 -43.50 23.31 9.78
N PRO A 113 -43.31 24.64 10.00
CA PRO A 113 -42.80 25.55 8.96
C PRO A 113 -41.37 25.26 8.48
N PHE A 114 -40.63 24.39 9.17
CA PHE A 114 -39.22 24.08 8.90
C PHE A 114 -38.98 22.61 8.52
N MET A 115 -40.03 21.80 8.40
CA MET A 115 -39.94 20.41 7.90
C MET A 115 -39.37 20.38 6.48
N GLY A 116 -38.59 19.34 6.16
CA GLY A 116 -37.92 19.18 4.87
C GLY A 116 -36.78 20.16 4.56
N THR A 117 -36.44 21.10 5.46
CA THR A 117 -35.39 22.12 5.22
C THR A 117 -33.97 21.70 5.60
N GLY A 118 -33.79 20.45 6.06
CA GLY A 118 -32.56 19.91 6.65
C GLY A 118 -32.40 20.28 8.13
N GLU A 119 -31.82 19.38 8.93
CA GLU A 119 -31.83 19.44 10.40
C GLU A 119 -31.24 20.73 10.99
N ALA A 120 -30.29 21.35 10.27
CA ALA A 120 -29.71 22.65 10.64
C ALA A 120 -30.73 23.80 10.56
N ASN A 121 -31.54 23.85 9.51
CA ASN A 121 -32.59 24.86 9.36
C ASN A 121 -33.85 24.50 10.17
N PHE A 122 -34.13 23.22 10.34
CA PHE A 122 -35.18 22.70 11.22
C PHE A 122 -35.03 23.19 12.66
N LEU A 123 -33.82 23.05 13.23
CA LEU A 123 -33.51 23.55 14.58
C LEU A 123 -33.27 25.06 14.58
N GLY A 124 -32.46 25.59 13.65
CA GLY A 124 -32.12 27.01 13.59
C GLY A 124 -33.32 27.93 13.33
N GLY A 125 -34.31 27.47 12.57
CA GLY A 125 -35.56 28.17 12.29
C GLY A 125 -36.41 28.34 13.55
N VAL A 126 -36.62 27.26 14.30
CA VAL A 126 -37.32 27.30 15.60
C VAL A 126 -36.56 28.15 16.62
N ALA A 127 -35.24 28.01 16.72
CA ALA A 127 -34.40 28.85 17.57
C ALA A 127 -34.56 30.35 17.25
N SER A 128 -34.57 30.70 15.96
CA SER A 128 -34.76 32.07 15.48
C SER A 128 -36.16 32.62 15.84
N VAL A 129 -37.22 31.86 15.58
CA VAL A 129 -38.61 32.25 15.91
C VAL A 129 -38.82 32.41 17.42
N LYS A 130 -38.13 31.60 18.24
CA LYS A 130 -38.19 31.65 19.71
C LYS A 130 -37.19 32.63 20.33
N GLY A 131 -36.39 33.34 19.53
CA GLY A 131 -35.47 34.38 19.99
C GLY A 131 -34.25 33.86 20.77
N VAL A 132 -33.74 32.67 20.45
CA VAL A 132 -32.60 32.05 21.16
C VAL A 132 -31.29 32.69 20.70
N GLU A 133 -30.76 33.62 21.50
CA GLU A 133 -29.47 34.27 21.22
C GLU A 133 -28.30 33.28 21.28
N GLY A 134 -27.33 33.43 20.37
CA GLY A 134 -26.10 32.62 20.36
C GLY A 134 -26.28 31.15 19.98
N PHE A 135 -27.42 30.78 19.38
CA PHE A 135 -27.73 29.39 19.01
C PHE A 135 -26.66 28.77 18.09
N ASN A 136 -25.98 27.73 18.57
CA ASN A 136 -24.99 26.98 17.81
C ASN A 136 -25.66 25.78 17.12
N THR A 137 -25.98 25.95 15.84
CA THR A 137 -26.68 24.96 15.02
C THR A 137 -25.97 23.61 14.92
N GLU A 138 -24.64 23.58 14.90
CA GLU A 138 -23.87 22.32 14.78
C GLU A 138 -23.89 21.52 16.09
N ALA A 139 -23.72 22.22 17.23
CA ALA A 139 -23.86 21.60 18.55
C ALA A 139 -25.31 21.12 18.78
N ALA A 140 -26.29 21.90 18.33
CA ALA A 140 -27.71 21.55 18.37
C ALA A 140 -28.02 20.31 17.51
N LYS A 141 -27.56 20.27 16.25
CA LYS A 141 -27.75 19.12 15.33
C LYS A 141 -27.15 17.84 15.91
N LYS A 142 -25.95 17.92 16.51
CA LYS A 142 -25.35 16.77 17.20
C LYS A 142 -26.22 16.28 18.37
N ARG A 143 -26.61 17.18 19.29
CA ARG A 143 -27.40 16.81 20.47
C ARG A 143 -28.80 16.30 20.11
N PHE A 144 -29.41 16.89 19.08
CA PHE A 144 -30.65 16.44 18.48
C PHE A 144 -30.57 15.00 17.99
N PHE A 145 -29.49 14.61 17.30
CA PHE A 145 -29.31 13.21 16.88
C PHE A 145 -29.09 12.26 18.07
N GLU A 146 -28.35 12.67 19.10
CA GLU A 146 -28.22 11.88 20.34
C GLU A 146 -29.60 11.58 20.96
N ILE A 147 -30.47 12.59 21.07
CA ILE A 147 -31.85 12.43 21.59
C ILE A 147 -32.72 11.60 20.63
N TYR A 148 -32.61 11.84 19.33
CA TYR A 148 -33.38 11.16 18.30
C TYR A 148 -33.13 9.64 18.34
N LEU A 149 -31.85 9.25 18.39
CA LEU A 149 -31.42 7.86 18.48
C LEU A 149 -31.74 7.22 19.84
N ASP A 150 -31.55 7.93 20.96
CA ASP A 150 -31.81 7.39 22.30
C ASP A 150 -33.29 7.37 22.71
N LYS A 151 -34.20 8.04 22.01
CA LYS A 151 -35.63 8.06 22.40
C LYS A 151 -36.60 7.61 21.32
N TYR A 152 -36.34 7.89 20.05
CA TYR A 152 -37.36 7.80 19.01
C TYR A 152 -37.03 6.82 17.87
N ALA A 153 -35.77 6.78 17.42
CA ALA A 153 -35.28 5.87 16.38
C ALA A 153 -34.46 4.70 16.95
N LYS A 154 -35.00 4.01 17.96
CA LYS A 154 -34.44 2.72 18.43
C LYS A 154 -34.79 1.62 17.43
N PRO A 155 -33.96 0.56 17.30
CA PRO A 155 -34.32 -0.64 16.55
C PRO A 155 -35.71 -1.14 16.94
N ASP A 156 -36.52 -1.48 15.94
CA ASP A 156 -37.91 -1.94 16.09
C ASP A 156 -38.85 -0.98 16.88
N SER A 157 -38.58 0.34 16.90
CA SER A 157 -39.47 1.31 17.57
C SER A 157 -40.84 1.51 16.89
N GLY A 158 -41.05 0.88 15.73
CA GLY A 158 -42.36 0.80 15.08
C GLY A 158 -42.69 1.97 14.16
N ILE A 159 -41.67 2.68 13.66
CA ILE A 159 -41.86 3.82 12.73
C ILE A 159 -42.00 3.40 11.25
N GLY A 160 -41.81 2.12 10.93
CA GLY A 160 -41.91 1.60 9.57
C GLY A 160 -43.34 1.58 9.04
N PHE A 161 -43.53 1.90 7.76
CA PHE A 161 -44.87 1.83 7.15
C PHE A 161 -45.29 0.37 6.89
N PRO A 162 -46.54 -0.02 7.23
CA PRO A 162 -47.07 -1.34 6.90
C PRO A 162 -46.96 -1.65 5.40
N GLY A 163 -46.52 -2.87 5.06
CA GLY A 163 -46.30 -3.29 3.68
C GLY A 163 -44.90 -3.02 3.13
N ALA A 164 -44.07 -2.20 3.78
CA ALA A 164 -42.71 -1.92 3.31
C ALA A 164 -41.82 -3.17 3.30
N LEU A 165 -41.80 -3.92 4.41
CA LEU A 165 -41.04 -5.17 4.54
C LEU A 165 -41.54 -6.23 3.55
N GLU A 166 -42.86 -6.35 3.40
CA GLU A 166 -43.51 -7.28 2.50
C GLU A 166 -43.16 -6.98 1.04
N LEU A 167 -43.25 -5.71 0.61
CA LEU A 167 -42.96 -5.29 -0.77
C LEU A 167 -41.48 -5.46 -1.11
N ILE A 168 -40.57 -5.06 -0.21
CA ILE A 168 -39.12 -5.29 -0.38
C ILE A 168 -38.84 -6.79 -0.53
N SER A 169 -39.39 -7.62 0.35
CA SER A 169 -39.22 -9.08 0.31
C SER A 169 -39.77 -9.69 -0.98
N GLN A 170 -40.92 -9.22 -1.45
CA GLN A 170 -41.50 -9.62 -2.73
C GLN A 170 -40.59 -9.25 -3.91
N CYS A 171 -40.09 -8.02 -3.98
CA CYS A 171 -39.13 -7.59 -5.01
C CYS A 171 -37.88 -8.48 -5.04
N LYS A 172 -37.25 -8.74 -3.89
CA LYS A 172 -36.07 -9.63 -3.83
C LYS A 172 -36.40 -11.07 -4.24
N SER A 173 -37.58 -11.59 -3.86
CA SER A 173 -38.00 -12.95 -4.23
C SER A 173 -38.19 -13.13 -5.76
N LYS A 174 -38.46 -12.04 -6.48
CA LYS A 174 -38.51 -12.01 -7.96
C LYS A 174 -37.17 -11.72 -8.62
N GLY A 175 -36.09 -11.58 -7.84
CA GLY A 175 -34.75 -11.26 -8.35
C GLY A 175 -34.56 -9.79 -8.76
N LEU A 176 -35.47 -8.89 -8.35
CA LEU A 176 -35.24 -7.45 -8.49
C LEU A 176 -34.22 -7.01 -7.45
N LYS A 177 -33.31 -6.11 -7.86
CA LYS A 177 -32.45 -5.41 -6.90
C LYS A 177 -33.24 -4.32 -6.18
N VAL A 178 -32.94 -4.09 -4.92
CA VAL A 178 -33.62 -3.07 -4.09
C VAL A 178 -32.62 -2.12 -3.45
N ALA A 179 -32.92 -0.83 -3.42
CA ALA A 179 -32.04 0.16 -2.80
C ALA A 179 -32.80 1.28 -2.10
N VAL A 180 -32.18 1.86 -1.07
CA VAL A 180 -32.62 3.12 -0.46
C VAL A 180 -31.90 4.28 -1.12
N ALA A 181 -32.62 5.34 -1.44
CA ALA A 181 -32.15 6.50 -2.19
C ALA A 181 -32.73 7.80 -1.59
N SER A 182 -32.17 8.20 -0.44
CA SER A 182 -32.72 9.27 0.42
C SER A 182 -31.85 10.53 0.45
N SER A 183 -32.51 11.69 0.59
CA SER A 183 -31.87 13.00 0.82
C SER A 183 -31.52 13.26 2.29
N ALA A 184 -31.58 12.25 3.17
CA ALA A 184 -31.17 12.35 4.57
C ALA A 184 -29.69 11.97 4.78
N ASP A 185 -29.07 12.52 5.84
CA ASP A 185 -27.74 12.14 6.33
C ASP A 185 -27.70 10.63 6.69
N ARG A 186 -26.57 9.97 6.46
CA ARG A 186 -26.44 8.50 6.64
C ARG A 186 -26.81 8.01 8.03
N ILE A 187 -26.48 8.79 9.07
CA ILE A 187 -26.79 8.48 10.47
C ILE A 187 -28.30 8.37 10.68
N LYS A 188 -29.09 9.26 10.06
CA LYS A 188 -30.56 9.21 10.09
C LYS A 188 -31.07 8.05 9.26
N VAL A 189 -30.43 7.76 8.12
CA VAL A 189 -30.81 6.64 7.24
C VAL A 189 -30.68 5.29 7.93
N ASP A 190 -29.50 4.96 8.45
CA ASP A 190 -29.26 3.66 9.07
C ASP A 190 -30.12 3.45 10.34
N ALA A 191 -30.34 4.53 11.11
CA ALA A 191 -31.19 4.49 12.30
C ALA A 191 -32.68 4.30 11.99
N ASN A 192 -33.22 5.02 11.00
CA ASN A 192 -34.62 4.92 10.63
C ASN A 192 -34.95 3.56 10.02
N LEU A 193 -34.05 2.98 9.22
CA LEU A 193 -34.21 1.63 8.68
C LEU A 193 -34.20 0.57 9.81
N ALA A 194 -33.29 0.68 10.78
CA ALA A 194 -33.31 -0.18 11.96
C ALA A 194 -34.59 -0.02 12.79
N ALA A 195 -35.07 1.21 12.98
CA ALA A 195 -36.30 1.52 13.72
C ALA A 195 -37.58 1.08 13.01
N ALA A 196 -37.54 0.97 11.68
CA ALA A 196 -38.59 0.40 10.84
C ALA A 196 -38.59 -1.13 10.77
N GLY A 197 -37.65 -1.82 11.44
CA GLY A 197 -37.48 -3.28 11.33
C GLY A 197 -36.92 -3.72 9.97
N LEU A 198 -36.24 -2.82 9.25
CA LEU A 198 -35.67 -3.05 7.92
C LEU A 198 -34.13 -3.15 7.99
N PRO A 199 -33.55 -4.33 8.32
CA PRO A 199 -32.10 -4.48 8.37
C PRO A 199 -31.42 -4.12 7.05
N LEU A 200 -30.29 -3.39 7.16
CA LEU A 200 -29.55 -2.83 6.01
C LEU A 200 -29.18 -3.89 4.94
N SER A 201 -28.97 -5.14 5.36
CA SER A 201 -28.68 -6.29 4.47
C SER A 201 -29.82 -6.68 3.53
N MET A 202 -31.04 -6.17 3.73
CA MET A 202 -32.10 -6.28 2.72
C MET A 202 -31.87 -5.39 1.51
N PHE A 203 -31.07 -4.33 1.61
CA PHE A 203 -30.83 -3.43 0.49
C PHE A 203 -29.52 -3.78 -0.23
N ASP A 204 -29.58 -3.89 -1.55
CA ASP A 204 -28.43 -4.16 -2.41
C ASP A 204 -27.59 -2.89 -2.66
N ALA A 205 -28.17 -1.71 -2.37
CA ALA A 205 -27.46 -0.43 -2.21
C ALA A 205 -28.20 0.50 -1.23
N ILE A 206 -27.45 1.36 -0.53
CA ILE A 206 -28.01 2.45 0.30
C ILE A 206 -27.27 3.73 -0.06
N VAL A 207 -28.03 4.74 -0.50
CA VAL A 207 -27.56 6.02 -1.01
C VAL A 207 -28.18 7.13 -0.15
N SER A 208 -27.33 7.91 0.51
CA SER A 208 -27.69 9.00 1.44
C SER A 208 -27.10 10.34 0.96
N ALA A 209 -27.54 11.46 1.56
CA ALA A 209 -27.17 12.80 1.13
C ALA A 209 -25.67 13.12 1.21
N ASP A 210 -24.93 12.50 2.14
CA ASP A 210 -23.51 12.80 2.41
C ASP A 210 -22.59 12.59 1.19
N ALA A 211 -23.07 11.84 0.18
CA ALA A 211 -22.34 11.53 -1.04
C ALA A 211 -22.67 12.44 -2.24
N PHE A 212 -23.53 13.47 -2.08
CA PHE A 212 -24.01 14.30 -3.21
C PHE A 212 -24.04 15.80 -2.91
N GLU A 213 -23.45 16.59 -3.81
CA GLU A 213 -23.54 18.06 -3.76
C GLU A 213 -24.92 18.58 -4.18
N ASN A 214 -25.65 17.84 -5.02
CA ASN A 214 -27.00 18.17 -5.47
C ASN A 214 -27.99 17.09 -5.02
N LEU A 215 -28.93 17.47 -4.15
CA LEU A 215 -30.01 16.60 -3.66
C LEU A 215 -31.28 16.74 -4.54
N LYS A 216 -32.31 15.91 -4.28
CA LYS A 216 -33.61 15.99 -4.97
C LYS A 216 -34.12 17.45 -4.98
N PRO A 217 -34.48 18.07 -6.13
CA PRO A 217 -34.90 17.45 -7.39
C PRO A 217 -33.80 17.12 -8.42
N ALA A 218 -32.52 17.17 -8.05
CA ALA A 218 -31.45 16.68 -8.92
C ALA A 218 -31.50 15.14 -9.04
N PRO A 219 -31.19 14.56 -10.22
CA PRO A 219 -31.30 13.12 -10.47
C PRO A 219 -30.16 12.29 -9.86
N ASP A 220 -29.14 12.94 -9.30
CA ASP A 220 -27.83 12.39 -8.94
C ASP A 220 -27.92 11.19 -7.98
N ILE A 221 -28.75 11.28 -6.94
CA ILE A 221 -28.99 10.20 -5.95
C ILE A 221 -29.51 8.93 -6.64
N PHE A 222 -30.53 9.05 -7.50
CA PHE A 222 -31.09 7.89 -8.20
C PHE A 222 -30.14 7.34 -9.26
N LEU A 223 -29.48 8.20 -10.03
CA LEU A 223 -28.49 7.78 -11.02
C LEU A 223 -27.30 7.06 -10.36
N ALA A 224 -26.90 7.47 -9.15
CA ALA A 224 -25.89 6.76 -8.39
C ALA A 224 -26.40 5.41 -7.87
N ALA A 225 -27.61 5.32 -7.33
CA ALA A 225 -28.21 4.04 -6.94
C ALA A 225 -28.28 3.06 -8.13
N SER A 226 -28.74 3.52 -9.30
CA SER A 226 -28.74 2.76 -10.56
C SER A 226 -27.34 2.26 -10.96
N ARG A 227 -26.30 3.11 -10.84
CA ARG A 227 -24.91 2.72 -11.11
C ARG A 227 -24.37 1.68 -10.11
N ILE A 228 -24.61 1.86 -8.81
CA ILE A 228 -24.17 0.93 -7.75
C ILE A 228 -24.85 -0.44 -7.95
N LEU A 229 -26.14 -0.44 -8.27
CA LEU A 229 -26.87 -1.67 -8.60
C LEU A 229 -26.44 -2.28 -9.95
N ASN A 230 -25.68 -1.56 -10.79
CA ASN A 230 -25.38 -1.93 -12.18
C ASN A 230 -26.65 -2.28 -12.98
N VAL A 231 -27.66 -1.42 -12.88
CA VAL A 231 -28.95 -1.53 -13.59
C VAL A 231 -29.21 -0.24 -14.36
N PRO A 232 -29.52 -0.28 -15.67
CA PRO A 232 -29.84 0.92 -16.44
C PRO A 232 -30.99 1.73 -15.82
N ALA A 233 -30.93 3.05 -15.87
CA ALA A 233 -31.96 3.91 -15.29
C ALA A 233 -33.38 3.62 -15.87
N SER A 234 -33.46 3.28 -17.15
CA SER A 234 -34.70 2.86 -17.81
C SER A 234 -35.31 1.57 -17.23
N GLU A 235 -34.52 0.71 -16.59
CA GLU A 235 -34.97 -0.54 -15.91
C GLU A 235 -35.23 -0.36 -14.41
N CYS A 236 -35.13 0.88 -13.90
CA CYS A 236 -35.41 1.23 -12.50
C CYS A 236 -36.82 1.80 -12.33
N ILE A 237 -37.46 1.46 -11.21
CA ILE A 237 -38.65 2.14 -10.68
C ILE A 237 -38.28 2.82 -9.36
N VAL A 238 -38.66 4.08 -9.21
CA VAL A 238 -38.57 4.84 -7.95
C VAL A 238 -39.91 4.78 -7.22
N ILE A 239 -39.89 4.67 -5.89
CA ILE A 239 -41.06 4.92 -5.03
C ILE A 239 -40.74 6.12 -4.13
N GLU A 240 -41.61 7.14 -4.18
CA GLU A 240 -41.37 8.47 -3.60
C GLU A 240 -42.68 9.08 -3.05
N ASP A 241 -42.61 9.87 -1.99
CA ASP A 241 -43.71 10.64 -1.39
C ASP A 241 -43.68 12.15 -1.75
N ALA A 242 -42.49 12.69 -2.04
CA ALA A 242 -42.22 14.11 -2.20
C ALA A 242 -42.13 14.58 -3.66
N LEU A 243 -42.69 15.76 -3.94
CA LEU A 243 -42.67 16.42 -5.26
C LEU A 243 -41.25 16.54 -5.85
N ALA A 244 -40.26 16.89 -5.01
CA ALA A 244 -38.87 17.02 -5.43
C ALA A 244 -38.27 15.68 -5.90
N GLY A 245 -38.61 14.57 -5.24
CA GLY A 245 -38.12 13.26 -5.66
C GLY A 245 -38.81 12.73 -6.92
N VAL A 246 -40.10 13.00 -7.11
CA VAL A 246 -40.78 12.67 -8.38
C VAL A 246 -40.13 13.43 -9.55
N GLN A 247 -39.75 14.70 -9.33
CA GLN A 247 -38.98 15.49 -10.31
C GLN A 247 -37.57 14.92 -10.54
N ALA A 248 -36.86 14.48 -9.50
CA ALA A 248 -35.55 13.83 -9.63
C ALA A 248 -35.62 12.49 -10.39
N ALA A 249 -36.63 11.65 -10.13
CA ALA A 249 -36.84 10.39 -10.85
C ALA A 249 -37.09 10.64 -12.35
N LYS A 250 -37.91 11.65 -12.67
CA LYS A 250 -38.18 12.10 -14.04
C LYS A 250 -36.92 12.65 -14.72
N ALA A 251 -36.12 13.45 -14.01
CA ALA A 251 -34.83 13.95 -14.50
C ALA A 251 -33.81 12.82 -14.72
N ALA A 252 -33.87 11.75 -13.92
CA ALA A 252 -33.07 10.54 -14.08
C ALA A 252 -33.59 9.60 -15.20
N GLN A 253 -34.69 9.95 -15.87
CA GLN A 253 -35.39 9.13 -16.85
C GLN A 253 -35.87 7.77 -16.30
N MET A 254 -36.20 7.72 -15.00
CA MET A 254 -36.73 6.55 -14.32
C MET A 254 -38.26 6.61 -14.25
N ARG A 255 -38.90 5.44 -14.17
CA ARG A 255 -40.33 5.32 -13.83
C ARG A 255 -40.52 5.62 -12.34
N CYS A 256 -41.65 6.20 -11.95
CA CYS A 256 -41.88 6.62 -10.56
C CYS A 256 -43.31 6.29 -10.11
N ILE A 257 -43.44 5.64 -8.95
CA ILE A 257 -44.71 5.41 -8.24
C ILE A 257 -44.73 6.38 -7.06
N ALA A 258 -45.62 7.36 -7.08
CA ALA A 258 -45.77 8.29 -5.97
C ALA A 258 -46.71 7.72 -4.90
N VAL A 259 -46.44 8.00 -3.62
CA VAL A 259 -47.32 7.64 -2.49
C VAL A 259 -47.82 8.90 -1.78
N ARG A 260 -49.05 8.85 -1.23
CA ARG A 260 -49.75 10.00 -0.62
C ARG A 260 -49.45 10.23 0.86
N THR A 261 -48.46 9.54 1.41
CA THR A 261 -48.09 9.61 2.83
C THR A 261 -47.70 11.03 3.29
N THR A 262 -47.17 11.87 2.39
CA THR A 262 -46.69 13.22 2.70
C THR A 262 -47.39 14.33 1.89
N LEU A 263 -47.90 14.05 0.68
CA LEU A 263 -48.52 15.05 -0.21
C LEU A 263 -49.81 14.53 -0.87
N SER A 264 -50.75 15.43 -1.18
CA SER A 264 -52.01 15.09 -1.87
C SER A 264 -51.86 14.90 -3.38
N ASP A 265 -52.87 14.31 -4.03
CA ASP A 265 -52.89 14.12 -5.49
C ASP A 265 -52.65 15.42 -6.25
N GLU A 266 -53.31 16.52 -5.84
CA GLU A 266 -53.20 17.81 -6.52
C GLU A 266 -51.79 18.41 -6.48
N ALA A 267 -50.97 18.01 -5.49
CA ALA A 267 -49.58 18.44 -5.36
C ALA A 267 -48.61 17.55 -6.15
N LEU A 268 -48.94 16.28 -6.38
CA LEU A 268 -48.06 15.29 -7.03
C LEU A 268 -48.33 15.13 -8.54
N GLU A 269 -49.59 15.24 -8.99
CA GLU A 269 -49.96 15.14 -10.41
C GLU A 269 -49.13 16.05 -11.34
N PRO A 270 -48.82 17.33 -11.01
CA PRO A 270 -48.06 18.21 -11.91
C PRO A 270 -46.64 17.74 -12.25
N ALA A 271 -46.03 16.88 -11.42
CA ALA A 271 -44.73 16.29 -11.75
C ALA A 271 -44.85 15.12 -12.74
N GLY A 272 -46.02 14.50 -12.85
CA GLY A 272 -46.28 13.35 -13.74
C GLY A 272 -45.59 12.06 -13.30
N PRO A 273 -45.85 11.53 -12.08
CA PRO A 273 -45.50 10.17 -11.72
C PRO A 273 -46.25 9.16 -12.61
N THR A 274 -45.76 7.93 -12.67
CA THR A 274 -46.35 6.85 -13.47
C THR A 274 -47.62 6.29 -12.83
N PHE A 275 -47.64 6.18 -11.50
CA PHE A 275 -48.83 5.88 -10.68
C PHE A 275 -48.81 6.74 -9.41
N ILE A 276 -49.99 6.97 -8.81
CA ILE A 276 -50.14 7.51 -7.45
C ILE A 276 -50.89 6.48 -6.60
N ARG A 277 -50.42 6.23 -5.38
CA ARG A 277 -50.94 5.22 -4.44
C ARG A 277 -51.09 5.83 -3.05
N ASP A 278 -51.88 5.20 -2.18
CA ASP A 278 -52.14 5.73 -0.82
C ASP A 278 -50.86 5.70 0.03
N ASP A 279 -50.25 4.53 0.10
CA ASP A 279 -49.03 4.23 0.83
C ASP A 279 -48.24 3.11 0.12
N ILE A 280 -47.07 2.77 0.65
CA ILE A 280 -46.22 1.70 0.11
C ILE A 280 -46.90 0.31 0.12
N GLY A 281 -47.76 0.02 1.11
CA GLY A 281 -48.52 -1.24 1.20
C GLY A 281 -49.61 -1.36 0.13
N SER A 282 -50.06 -0.24 -0.44
CA SER A 282 -50.97 -0.21 -1.59
C SER A 282 -50.27 -0.34 -2.95
N VAL A 283 -48.94 -0.41 -3.01
CA VAL A 283 -48.17 -0.68 -4.23
C VAL A 283 -48.00 -2.19 -4.42
N SER A 284 -48.41 -2.72 -5.57
CA SER A 284 -48.28 -4.15 -5.87
C SER A 284 -47.08 -4.50 -6.75
N LEU A 285 -46.56 -5.71 -6.57
CA LEU A 285 -45.44 -6.23 -7.36
C LEU A 285 -45.79 -6.38 -8.86
N ASP A 286 -47.05 -6.64 -9.21
CA ASP A 286 -47.49 -6.74 -10.61
C ASP A 286 -47.57 -5.36 -11.29
N GLU A 287 -47.91 -4.29 -10.56
CA GLU A 287 -47.82 -2.91 -11.07
C GLU A 287 -46.37 -2.50 -11.32
N ILE A 288 -45.44 -2.89 -10.42
CA ILE A 288 -44.00 -2.71 -10.61
C ILE A 288 -43.55 -3.47 -11.88
N LEU A 289 -43.87 -4.76 -12.01
CA LEU A 289 -43.32 -5.59 -13.09
C LEU A 289 -43.96 -5.37 -14.46
N ASN A 290 -45.28 -5.09 -14.52
CA ASN A 290 -46.05 -5.15 -15.77
C ASN A 290 -46.72 -3.83 -16.16
N GLY A 291 -46.91 -2.90 -15.23
CA GLY A 291 -47.56 -1.61 -15.53
C GLY A 291 -49.08 -1.65 -15.70
N ASP A 292 -49.71 -2.80 -15.47
CA ASP A 292 -51.16 -2.95 -15.55
C ASP A 292 -51.81 -2.74 -14.18
N SER A 293 -52.53 -1.63 -14.03
CA SER A 293 -53.35 -1.32 -12.85
C SER A 293 -54.64 -2.15 -12.82
N VAL A 294 -54.54 -3.48 -12.70
CA VAL A 294 -55.69 -4.39 -12.63
C VAL A 294 -56.39 -4.31 -11.25
N GLY A 295 -57.29 -3.33 -11.10
CA GLY A 295 -58.51 -3.58 -10.33
C GLY A 295 -58.76 -2.83 -9.02
N TYR A 296 -58.20 -1.65 -8.76
CA TYR A 296 -58.67 -0.81 -7.64
C TYR A 296 -59.94 0.00 -7.99
N LYS A 297 -61.08 -0.69 -8.11
CA LYS A 297 -62.42 -0.05 -8.14
C LYS A 297 -63.09 -0.10 -6.78
N LYS A 298 -63.29 1.10 -6.21
CA LYS A 298 -64.14 1.46 -5.06
C LYS A 298 -65.37 0.54 -4.94
N LYS A 299 -65.48 -0.22 -3.84
CA LYS A 299 -66.72 -0.90 -3.43
C LYS A 299 -67.25 -0.27 -2.13
N MET A 300 -68.21 0.63 -2.29
CA MET A 300 -69.19 0.97 -1.26
C MET A 300 -70.51 0.26 -1.56
N GLN A 301 -71.26 -0.07 -0.50
CA GLN A 301 -72.62 -0.64 -0.48
C GLN A 301 -72.76 -2.08 -1.04
N GLY A 302 -73.53 -2.99 -0.40
CA GLY A 302 -74.21 -2.93 0.91
C GLY A 302 -75.14 -4.12 1.15
N SER A 303 -75.47 -4.42 2.42
CA SER A 303 -76.45 -5.41 2.93
C SER A 303 -76.20 -6.91 2.58
N GLU A 304 -76.52 -7.92 3.40
CA GLU A 304 -77.53 -8.04 4.49
C GLU A 304 -77.01 -8.68 5.81
N THR A 305 -77.87 -8.66 6.83
CA THR A 305 -77.76 -8.99 8.28
C THR A 305 -77.88 -10.51 8.62
N PRO A 306 -77.98 -10.98 9.91
CA PRO A 306 -77.70 -10.42 11.26
C PRO A 306 -76.64 -11.30 12.04
N ILE A 307 -76.24 -11.16 13.32
CA ILE A 307 -76.96 -11.06 14.62
C ILE A 307 -76.08 -10.43 15.73
N ASN A 308 -76.75 -9.71 16.64
CA ASN A 308 -76.28 -9.03 17.87
C ASN A 308 -75.31 -9.78 18.80
N PHE A 309 -74.48 -9.00 19.53
CA PHE A 309 -74.74 -8.76 20.97
C PHE A 309 -74.36 -7.33 21.41
N SER A 310 -75.11 -6.79 22.38
CA SER A 310 -75.06 -5.40 22.92
C SER A 310 -74.05 -5.26 24.09
N LEU A 311 -73.70 -4.11 24.69
CA LEU A 311 -74.27 -2.73 24.84
C LEU A 311 -73.14 -1.68 24.61
N SER A 312 -73.35 -0.47 24.04
CA SER A 312 -73.96 0.77 24.59
C SER A 312 -73.26 1.34 25.85
N SER A 313 -73.06 2.65 26.07
CA SER A 313 -73.61 3.89 25.46
C SER A 313 -72.75 5.11 25.86
N SER A 314 -72.46 6.10 24.98
CA SER A 314 -73.14 7.43 24.86
C SER A 314 -72.51 8.58 25.72
N ASP A 315 -72.56 9.90 25.40
CA ASP A 315 -73.27 10.61 24.32
C ASP A 315 -72.85 12.11 24.11
N VAL A 316 -73.47 12.76 23.11
CA VAL A 316 -74.01 14.17 23.10
C VAL A 316 -73.21 15.39 22.51
N LEU A 317 -73.67 15.82 21.30
CA LEU A 317 -73.98 17.18 20.74
C LEU A 317 -72.91 18.31 20.58
N ALA A 318 -73.02 19.32 19.69
CA ALA A 318 -73.66 19.51 18.35
C ALA A 318 -73.44 20.96 17.77
N GLY A 319 -73.43 21.14 16.42
CA GLY A 319 -73.64 22.42 15.66
C GLY A 319 -72.50 23.48 15.71
N GLY A 320 -72.22 24.37 14.74
CA GLY A 320 -72.71 24.78 13.40
C GLY A 320 -71.78 25.92 12.88
N VAL A 321 -72.00 26.78 11.87
CA VAL A 321 -73.07 27.08 10.88
C VAL A 321 -72.40 27.71 9.61
N ASP A 322 -73.14 27.96 8.53
CA ASP A 322 -72.80 28.49 7.19
C ASP A 322 -72.00 29.82 7.04
N GLY A 323 -71.30 29.99 5.91
CA GLY A 323 -71.93 30.78 4.81
C GLY A 323 -71.23 32.01 4.14
N VAL A 324 -70.79 31.82 2.88
CA VAL A 324 -70.99 32.70 1.69
C VAL A 324 -70.28 34.09 1.57
N GLY A 325 -69.61 34.34 0.43
CA GLY A 325 -69.20 35.70 0.01
C GLY A 325 -68.42 35.89 -1.31
N ARG A 326 -69.05 35.67 -2.48
CA ARG A 326 -68.75 36.18 -3.87
C ARG A 326 -67.37 36.83 -4.18
N THR A 327 -66.54 36.35 -5.11
CA THR A 327 -66.64 36.24 -6.60
C THR A 327 -66.70 37.54 -7.43
N THR A 328 -65.89 37.55 -8.50
CA THR A 328 -66.00 38.15 -9.87
C THR A 328 -65.20 39.41 -10.26
N SER A 329 -64.36 39.21 -11.30
CA SER A 329 -64.06 40.08 -12.48
C SER A 329 -63.58 41.54 -12.27
N GLY A 330 -62.62 42.04 -13.05
CA GLY A 330 -61.84 41.44 -14.14
C GLY A 330 -61.03 42.50 -14.91
N THR A 331 -60.13 42.03 -15.78
CA THR A 331 -59.72 42.62 -17.09
C THR A 331 -59.30 44.10 -17.14
N ASP A 332 -58.11 44.45 -17.61
CA ASP A 332 -57.71 44.30 -19.02
C ASP A 332 -56.18 44.13 -19.25
N GLU A 333 -55.84 43.80 -20.50
CA GLU A 333 -54.51 43.44 -20.98
C GLU A 333 -53.56 44.64 -21.19
N GLU A 334 -52.29 44.48 -20.80
CA GLU A 334 -51.14 44.84 -21.64
C GLU A 334 -50.03 43.78 -21.44
N THR A 335 -49.40 43.34 -22.54
CA THR A 335 -48.14 42.57 -22.49
C THR A 335 -47.00 43.57 -22.71
N PRO A 336 -45.90 43.53 -21.92
CA PRO A 336 -44.87 42.54 -22.21
C PRO A 336 -43.98 42.06 -21.03
N SER A 337 -43.12 41.09 -21.37
CA SER A 337 -41.79 40.83 -20.79
C SER A 337 -41.63 39.88 -19.59
N THR A 338 -40.51 39.16 -19.68
CA THR A 338 -39.98 38.11 -18.81
C THR A 338 -39.72 38.54 -17.36
N GLY A 339 -40.15 37.72 -16.39
CA GLY A 339 -39.78 37.83 -14.98
C GLY A 339 -39.46 36.47 -14.36
N GLY A 340 -38.21 36.01 -14.50
CA GLY A 340 -37.68 34.88 -13.71
C GLY A 340 -37.31 35.33 -12.28
N LEU A 341 -37.08 34.37 -11.39
CA LEU A 341 -36.67 34.58 -9.99
C LEU A 341 -35.59 35.66 -9.84
N GLN A 342 -35.98 36.84 -9.35
CA GLN A 342 -35.06 37.84 -8.80
C GLN A 342 -34.60 37.44 -7.39
N GLY A 343 -33.92 36.30 -7.28
CA GLY A 343 -32.75 36.28 -6.41
C GLY A 343 -31.70 37.13 -7.10
N SER A 344 -31.02 38.05 -6.39
CA SER A 344 -29.95 38.80 -7.05
C SER A 344 -28.86 37.80 -7.47
N ARG A 345 -28.05 38.12 -8.49
CA ARG A 345 -26.89 37.28 -8.85
C ARG A 345 -25.95 37.03 -7.67
N ARG A 346 -25.97 37.89 -6.63
CA ARG A 346 -25.27 37.67 -5.37
C ARG A 346 -25.87 36.53 -4.55
N ASP A 347 -27.19 36.38 -4.48
CA ASP A 347 -27.83 35.44 -3.57
C ASP A 347 -27.70 33.99 -4.07
N ILE A 348 -27.90 33.77 -5.37
CA ILE A 348 -27.68 32.45 -5.99
C ILE A 348 -26.21 32.02 -5.85
N VAL A 349 -25.26 32.94 -6.06
CA VAL A 349 -23.84 32.69 -5.82
C VAL A 349 -23.56 32.46 -4.34
N ARG A 350 -24.21 33.16 -3.42
CA ARG A 350 -24.02 33.05 -1.96
C ARG A 350 -24.50 31.72 -1.40
N TYR A 351 -25.67 31.24 -1.81
CA TYR A 351 -26.17 29.93 -1.33
C TYR A 351 -25.47 28.76 -2.03
N GLY A 352 -25.16 28.86 -3.32
CA GLY A 352 -24.36 27.85 -4.02
C GLY A 352 -22.93 27.74 -3.46
N SER A 353 -22.28 28.87 -3.18
CA SER A 353 -20.96 28.85 -2.52
C SER A 353 -20.99 28.38 -1.06
N LEU A 354 -22.11 28.58 -0.34
CA LEU A 354 -22.28 28.04 1.00
C LEU A 354 -22.43 26.51 1.00
N GLY A 355 -23.20 25.95 0.06
CA GLY A 355 -23.32 24.49 -0.11
C GLY A 355 -21.97 23.85 -0.42
N ILE A 356 -21.24 24.39 -1.40
CA ILE A 356 -19.87 23.96 -1.72
C ILE A 356 -18.95 24.10 -0.50
N ALA A 357 -19.02 25.20 0.25
CA ALA A 357 -18.21 25.39 1.45
C ALA A 357 -18.50 24.36 2.55
N ILE A 358 -19.76 23.95 2.73
CA ILE A 358 -20.15 22.90 3.70
C ILE A 358 -19.64 21.53 3.24
N SER A 359 -19.82 21.16 1.96
CA SER A 359 -19.29 19.90 1.42
C SER A 359 -17.76 19.84 1.48
N CYS A 360 -17.08 20.94 1.13
CA CYS A 360 -15.64 21.07 1.30
C CYS A 360 -15.23 20.99 2.79
N LEU A 361 -16.00 21.55 3.72
CA LEU A 361 -15.73 21.45 5.15
C LEU A 361 -15.91 20.03 5.68
N ALA A 362 -16.99 19.33 5.32
CA ALA A 362 -17.21 17.93 5.68
C ALA A 362 -16.12 17.01 5.11
N PHE A 363 -15.74 17.20 3.84
CA PHE A 363 -14.59 16.52 3.24
C PHE A 363 -13.29 16.84 3.98
N THR A 364 -13.06 18.10 4.35
CA THR A 364 -11.85 18.55 5.08
C THR A 364 -11.78 17.95 6.49
N LEU A 365 -12.91 17.80 7.18
CA LEU A 365 -12.97 17.21 8.51
C LEU A 365 -12.75 15.69 8.46
N ASN A 366 -13.45 14.98 7.57
CA ASN A 366 -13.31 13.53 7.42
C ASN A 366 -11.93 13.13 6.88
N ASN A 367 -11.29 13.99 6.08
CA ASN A 367 -9.95 13.79 5.54
C ASN A 367 -8.91 14.70 6.20
N TRP A 368 -9.09 15.09 7.47
CA TRP A 368 -8.23 16.07 8.14
C TRP A 368 -6.74 15.72 8.10
N LYS A 369 -6.39 14.43 8.19
CA LYS A 369 -5.00 13.97 7.97
C LYS A 369 -4.53 14.36 6.57
N ALA A 370 -5.22 13.91 5.51
CA ALA A 370 -4.93 14.26 4.12
C ALA A 370 -4.87 15.79 3.85
N MET A 371 -5.60 16.59 4.63
CA MET A 371 -5.58 18.05 4.51
C MET A 371 -4.33 18.71 5.11
N GLN A 372 -3.60 18.07 6.04
CA GLN A 372 -2.36 18.61 6.61
C GLN A 372 -1.25 18.77 5.56
N TYR A 373 -1.23 17.89 4.55
CA TYR A 373 -0.30 17.92 3.42
C TYR A 373 -0.69 18.97 2.37
N THR A 374 -1.95 19.45 2.36
CA THR A 374 -2.37 20.47 1.40
C THR A 374 -1.64 21.79 1.68
N SER A 375 -0.98 22.30 0.65
CA SER A 375 -0.36 23.61 0.70
C SER A 375 -1.19 24.60 -0.12
N PRO A 376 -1.80 25.62 0.51
CA PRO A 376 -2.36 26.76 -0.22
C PRO A 376 -1.33 27.47 -1.10
N GLN A 377 -0.05 27.43 -0.71
CA GLN A 377 1.05 27.92 -1.53
C GLN A 377 1.30 27.01 -2.75
N ALA A 378 1.13 25.69 -2.67
CA ALA A 378 1.21 24.81 -3.85
C ALA A 378 0.09 25.11 -4.85
N ILE A 379 -1.13 25.37 -4.37
CA ILE A 379 -2.26 25.78 -5.22
C ILE A 379 -1.97 27.14 -5.87
N TRP A 380 -1.42 28.10 -5.11
CA TRP A 380 -0.98 29.40 -5.64
C TRP A 380 0.12 29.24 -6.70
N ASN A 381 1.13 28.43 -6.41
CA ASN A 381 2.25 28.07 -7.30
C ASN A 381 1.76 27.42 -8.60
N LEU A 382 0.71 26.59 -8.55
CA LEU A 382 0.09 25.96 -9.71
C LEU A 382 -0.70 26.98 -10.57
N LEU A 383 -1.43 27.90 -9.93
CA LEU A 383 -2.29 28.88 -10.62
C LEU A 383 -1.50 30.05 -11.23
N PHE A 384 -0.44 30.51 -10.56
CA PHE A 384 0.33 31.69 -10.96
C PHE A 384 1.74 31.36 -11.49
N GLY A 385 2.16 30.10 -11.38
CA GLY A 385 3.46 29.59 -11.81
C GLY A 385 4.59 29.86 -10.81
N VAL A 386 5.41 28.84 -10.56
CA VAL A 386 6.76 29.02 -10.00
C VAL A 386 7.70 29.35 -11.15
N THR A 387 8.74 30.14 -10.88
CA THR A 387 9.81 30.35 -11.87
C THR A 387 10.59 29.03 -11.99
N GLN A 388 10.29 28.23 -13.01
CA GLN A 388 10.94 26.94 -13.25
C GLN A 388 12.10 27.09 -14.26
N PRO A 389 13.22 26.38 -14.07
CA PRO A 389 14.33 26.41 -15.03
C PRO A 389 13.99 25.69 -16.34
N PRO A 390 14.71 25.97 -17.44
CA PRO A 390 14.51 25.28 -18.71
C PRO A 390 15.06 23.84 -18.64
N MET A 391 14.19 22.89 -18.29
CA MET A 391 14.54 21.47 -18.12
C MET A 391 14.52 20.64 -19.41
N GLU A 392 14.05 21.19 -20.54
CA GLU A 392 13.91 20.45 -21.80
C GLU A 392 15.27 19.99 -22.39
N TYR A 393 15.46 18.67 -22.45
CA TYR A 393 16.62 18.08 -23.11
C TYR A 393 16.44 18.02 -24.63
N LYS A 394 17.14 18.88 -25.37
CA LYS A 394 17.26 18.75 -26.84
C LYS A 394 18.26 17.65 -27.17
N ALA A 395 17.76 16.58 -27.78
CA ALA A 395 18.57 15.44 -28.22
C ALA A 395 19.73 15.89 -29.14
N GLY A 396 20.97 15.75 -28.66
CA GLY A 396 22.18 16.16 -29.35
C GLY A 396 23.07 17.15 -28.58
N ASN A 397 22.55 17.81 -27.53
CA ASN A 397 23.36 18.72 -26.70
C ASN A 397 24.34 17.97 -25.79
N SER A 398 25.54 18.53 -25.61
CA SER A 398 26.56 17.99 -24.71
C SER A 398 26.42 18.59 -23.30
N ARG A 399 27.13 18.05 -22.30
CA ARG A 399 27.23 18.64 -20.94
C ARG A 399 27.71 20.10 -20.98
N SER A 400 28.47 20.48 -22.02
CA SER A 400 28.89 21.87 -22.28
C SER A 400 27.72 22.86 -22.38
N ASP A 401 26.52 22.42 -22.75
CA ASP A 401 25.46 23.32 -23.20
C ASP A 401 24.39 23.56 -22.12
N ARG A 402 24.23 22.63 -21.16
CA ARG A 402 23.24 22.74 -20.07
C ARG A 402 23.68 23.70 -18.97
N ILE A 403 24.92 23.59 -18.47
CA ILE A 403 25.42 24.45 -17.38
C ILE A 403 25.33 25.94 -17.77
N PRO A 404 25.75 26.41 -18.96
CA PRO A 404 25.57 27.80 -19.37
C PRO A 404 24.11 28.25 -19.47
N GLN A 405 23.17 27.36 -19.81
CA GLN A 405 21.73 27.70 -19.83
C GLN A 405 21.21 27.95 -18.42
N PHE A 406 21.59 27.11 -17.45
CA PHE A 406 21.26 27.34 -16.04
C PHE A 406 21.95 28.58 -15.46
N VAL A 407 23.22 28.84 -15.81
CA VAL A 407 23.91 30.10 -15.43
C VAL A 407 23.16 31.34 -15.96
N ASN A 408 22.69 31.31 -17.21
CA ASN A 408 21.90 32.41 -17.78
C ASN A 408 20.52 32.56 -17.13
N TYR A 409 19.88 31.44 -16.78
CA TYR A 409 18.61 31.43 -16.04
C TYR A 409 18.77 32.03 -14.63
N ILE A 410 19.82 31.64 -13.89
CA ILE A 410 20.12 32.20 -12.56
C ILE A 410 20.42 33.71 -12.68
N ALA A 411 21.14 34.13 -13.72
CA ALA A 411 21.40 35.55 -13.99
C ALA A 411 20.10 36.37 -14.22
N ASP A 412 19.16 35.83 -15.01
CA ASP A 412 17.84 36.43 -15.22
C ASP A 412 17.01 36.46 -13.93
N LEU A 413 16.96 35.36 -13.17
CA LEU A 413 16.26 35.28 -11.88
C LEU A 413 16.82 36.28 -10.86
N GLU A 414 18.14 36.42 -10.76
CA GLU A 414 18.79 37.37 -9.85
C GLU A 414 18.53 38.83 -10.23
N SER A 415 18.34 39.12 -11.52
CA SER A 415 17.99 40.46 -12.01
C SER A 415 16.55 40.90 -11.69
N ARG A 416 15.69 39.97 -11.23
CA ARG A 416 14.30 40.26 -10.88
C ARG A 416 14.17 40.67 -9.42
N GLU A 417 13.54 41.81 -9.18
CA GLU A 417 13.28 42.34 -7.83
C GLU A 417 12.32 41.47 -7.00
N ASN A 418 11.53 40.60 -7.64
CA ASN A 418 10.48 39.79 -7.00
C ASN A 418 10.85 38.31 -6.79
N ALA A 419 12.13 37.93 -6.87
CA ALA A 419 12.57 36.56 -6.61
C ALA A 419 12.22 36.14 -5.16
N GLN A 420 11.61 34.96 -5.00
CA GLN A 420 11.14 34.47 -3.70
C GLN A 420 12.32 34.18 -2.76
N LEU A 421 12.31 34.81 -1.58
CA LEU A 421 13.19 34.45 -0.48
C LEU A 421 12.58 33.28 0.30
N VAL A 422 13.42 32.32 0.66
CA VAL A 422 13.06 31.19 1.52
C VAL A 422 12.97 31.67 2.98
N PRO A 423 11.95 31.27 3.76
CA PRO A 423 11.84 31.63 5.16
C PRO A 423 12.93 30.94 5.99
N GLU A 424 13.20 31.47 7.19
CA GLU A 424 14.03 30.77 8.17
C GLU A 424 13.35 29.50 8.67
N PHE A 425 14.14 28.50 9.04
CA PHE A 425 13.65 27.33 9.79
C PHE A 425 13.06 27.79 11.14
N PRO A 426 11.92 27.24 11.58
CA PRO A 426 11.39 27.52 12.91
C PRO A 426 12.40 27.17 14.01
N SER A 427 12.60 28.07 14.96
CA SER A 427 13.66 27.97 15.99
C SER A 427 13.46 26.88 17.05
N LYS A 428 12.43 26.05 16.91
CA LYS A 428 12.07 24.97 17.84
C LYS A 428 12.03 23.58 17.18
N LEU A 429 12.39 23.45 15.90
CA LEU A 429 12.48 22.13 15.27
C LEU A 429 13.69 21.38 15.82
N ASP A 430 13.55 20.07 15.98
CA ASP A 430 14.66 19.19 16.29
C ASP A 430 15.55 19.01 15.05
N TRP A 431 16.85 18.87 15.28
CA TRP A 431 17.86 18.63 14.26
C TRP A 431 18.66 17.38 14.60
N LEU A 432 18.96 16.60 13.57
CA LEU A 432 19.82 15.42 13.59
C LEU A 432 21.05 15.68 12.71
N ASN A 433 22.15 15.01 13.01
CA ASN A 433 23.46 15.19 12.35
C ASN A 433 24.10 16.59 12.51
N THR A 434 23.45 17.58 13.13
CA THR A 434 24.00 18.94 13.35
C THR A 434 23.20 19.73 14.41
N ALA A 435 23.69 20.92 14.78
CA ALA A 435 22.93 21.90 15.57
C ALA A 435 22.03 22.77 14.65
N PRO A 436 20.96 23.41 15.17
CA PRO A 436 19.99 24.14 14.34
C PRO A 436 20.61 25.21 13.42
N LEU A 437 20.39 25.06 12.11
CA LEU A 437 20.94 25.93 11.07
C LEU A 437 19.99 27.07 10.68
N GLN A 438 20.55 28.22 10.29
CA GLN A 438 19.81 29.40 9.83
C GLN A 438 20.31 29.87 8.46
N PHE A 439 19.39 30.28 7.57
CA PHE A 439 19.71 30.76 6.22
C PHE A 439 20.54 32.04 6.24
N ARG A 440 20.23 32.99 7.12
CA ARG A 440 20.92 34.29 7.19
C ARG A 440 22.26 34.25 7.93
N ARG A 441 22.60 33.14 8.61
CA ARG A 441 23.80 33.01 9.45
C ARG A 441 24.69 31.86 9.00
N ASP A 442 24.20 30.63 9.07
CA ASP A 442 25.03 29.42 8.94
C ASP A 442 25.10 28.93 7.49
N LEU A 443 23.97 28.97 6.77
CA LEU A 443 23.89 28.60 5.35
C LEU A 443 24.17 29.78 4.40
N LYS A 444 24.44 30.97 4.95
CA LYS A 444 24.77 32.16 4.17
C LYS A 444 26.05 31.91 3.37
N GLY A 445 26.05 32.29 2.10
CA GLY A 445 27.21 32.02 1.23
C GLY A 445 27.25 30.60 0.65
N LYS A 446 26.23 29.77 0.85
CA LYS A 446 26.19 28.39 0.32
C LYS A 446 25.06 28.19 -0.69
N VAL A 447 25.29 27.32 -1.66
CA VAL A 447 24.20 26.73 -2.45
C VAL A 447 23.58 25.62 -1.60
N VAL A 448 22.30 25.74 -1.26
CA VAL A 448 21.61 24.76 -0.41
C VAL A 448 20.64 23.93 -1.26
N LEU A 449 20.71 22.61 -1.13
CA LEU A 449 19.72 21.68 -1.64
C LEU A 449 18.87 21.19 -0.47
N LEU A 450 17.60 21.58 -0.42
CA LEU A 450 16.63 20.97 0.50
C LEU A 450 16.04 19.74 -0.16
N ASP A 451 15.98 18.64 0.57
CA ASP A 451 15.23 17.44 0.22
C ASP A 451 14.00 17.34 1.13
N PHE A 452 12.80 17.47 0.57
CA PHE A 452 11.54 17.24 1.29
C PHE A 452 11.16 15.77 1.19
N TRP A 453 11.44 15.03 2.26
CA TRP A 453 11.38 13.56 2.28
C TRP A 453 10.61 13.04 3.50
N THR A 454 10.25 11.77 3.47
CA THR A 454 9.71 11.01 4.61
C THR A 454 10.23 9.58 4.49
N TYR A 455 10.56 8.92 5.60
CA TYR A 455 11.32 7.65 5.53
C TYR A 455 10.48 6.41 5.23
N CYS A 456 9.14 6.51 5.29
CA CYS A 456 8.24 5.45 4.84
C CYS A 456 8.26 5.25 3.32
N CYS A 457 8.47 6.34 2.56
CA CYS A 457 8.20 6.39 1.12
C CYS A 457 9.37 5.85 0.29
N ILE A 458 9.09 4.84 -0.53
CA ILE A 458 10.10 4.21 -1.41
C ILE A 458 10.72 5.18 -2.42
N ASN A 459 9.94 6.15 -2.92
CA ASN A 459 10.43 7.19 -3.81
C ASN A 459 11.46 8.11 -3.12
N CYS A 460 11.35 8.31 -1.80
CA CYS A 460 12.37 9.03 -1.02
C CYS A 460 13.62 8.17 -0.80
N MET A 461 13.46 6.89 -0.46
CA MET A 461 14.61 5.98 -0.30
C MET A 461 15.46 5.91 -1.58
N HIS A 462 14.83 5.84 -2.76
CA HIS A 462 15.50 5.79 -4.05
C HIS A 462 16.39 7.00 -4.39
N VAL A 463 16.20 8.16 -3.76
CA VAL A 463 17.01 9.36 -4.04
C VAL A 463 18.16 9.57 -3.07
N LEU A 464 18.23 8.83 -1.96
CA LEU A 464 19.34 8.94 -1.01
C LEU A 464 20.72 8.62 -1.65
N PRO A 465 20.88 7.61 -2.54
CA PRO A 465 22.12 7.39 -3.29
C PRO A 465 22.42 8.45 -4.36
N ASP A 466 21.43 9.27 -4.73
CA ASP A 466 21.63 10.44 -5.59
C ASP A 466 22.16 11.64 -4.79
N LEU A 467 21.66 11.85 -3.58
CA LEU A 467 22.10 12.89 -2.65
C LEU A 467 23.52 12.63 -2.12
N ASP A 468 23.81 11.42 -1.65
CA ASP A 468 25.16 11.00 -1.21
C ASP A 468 26.22 11.21 -2.31
N ALA A 469 25.87 10.90 -3.57
CA ALA A 469 26.75 11.10 -4.71
C ALA A 469 26.96 12.60 -5.04
N LEU A 470 26.01 13.48 -4.72
CA LEU A 470 26.17 14.93 -4.85
C LEU A 470 27.01 15.50 -3.69
N GLU A 471 26.78 15.05 -2.46
CA GLU A 471 27.55 15.43 -1.27
C GLU A 471 29.04 15.14 -1.48
N LYS A 472 29.40 13.88 -1.79
CA LYS A 472 30.78 13.46 -2.06
C LYS A 472 31.43 14.21 -3.22
N LYS A 473 30.63 14.63 -4.22
CA LYS A 473 31.14 15.38 -5.39
C LYS A 473 31.45 16.84 -5.08
N TYR A 474 30.73 17.42 -4.12
CA TYR A 474 30.78 18.84 -3.78
C TYR A 474 31.28 19.09 -2.34
N GLU A 475 31.96 18.12 -1.73
CA GLU A 475 32.40 18.16 -0.32
C GLU A 475 33.32 19.37 0.01
N ASP A 476 34.25 19.70 -0.89
CA ASP A 476 35.15 20.86 -0.77
C ASP A 476 34.53 22.18 -1.29
N MET A 477 33.27 22.15 -1.73
CA MET A 477 32.57 23.28 -2.33
C MET A 477 31.59 23.91 -1.33
N PRO A 478 31.18 25.18 -1.55
CA PRO A 478 30.20 25.88 -0.72
C PRO A 478 28.77 25.41 -1.08
N PHE A 479 28.53 24.11 -0.92
CA PHE A 479 27.30 23.38 -1.18
C PHE A 479 26.90 22.58 0.06
N ILE A 480 25.60 22.39 0.29
CA ILE A 480 25.11 21.51 1.37
C ILE A 480 23.71 20.97 1.06
N VAL A 481 23.49 19.71 1.40
CA VAL A 481 22.16 19.08 1.43
C VAL A 481 21.57 19.24 2.83
N VAL A 482 20.26 19.51 2.94
CA VAL A 482 19.52 19.47 4.20
C VAL A 482 18.23 18.70 3.99
N GLY A 483 18.07 17.57 4.68
CA GLY A 483 16.84 16.78 4.66
C GLY A 483 15.77 17.44 5.52
N VAL A 484 14.74 17.99 4.88
CA VAL A 484 13.55 18.55 5.54
C VAL A 484 12.53 17.42 5.70
N HIS A 485 12.69 16.65 6.77
CA HIS A 485 11.85 15.49 7.04
C HIS A 485 10.41 15.94 7.32
N SER A 486 9.52 15.65 6.38
CA SER A 486 8.12 16.07 6.36
C SER A 486 7.25 14.82 6.49
N ALA A 487 6.87 14.47 7.73
CA ALA A 487 6.31 13.17 8.11
C ALA A 487 4.95 12.82 7.48
N LYS A 488 4.86 11.72 6.71
CA LYS A 488 3.55 11.22 6.25
C LYS A 488 2.72 10.67 7.42
N PHE A 489 3.27 9.72 8.17
CA PHE A 489 2.58 9.02 9.26
C PHE A 489 2.82 9.68 10.63
N ASP A 490 1.99 9.36 11.62
CA ASP A 490 2.10 9.97 12.94
C ASP A 490 3.37 9.52 13.72
N ASN A 491 3.82 8.28 13.54
CA ASN A 491 5.12 7.78 14.05
C ASN A 491 6.31 8.58 13.52
N GLU A 492 6.28 8.96 12.23
CA GLU A 492 7.39 9.67 11.58
C GLU A 492 7.56 11.12 12.08
N LYS A 493 6.68 11.61 12.96
CA LYS A 493 6.82 12.90 13.65
C LYS A 493 7.74 12.82 14.88
N ASP A 494 7.99 11.62 15.40
CA ASP A 494 8.92 11.39 16.52
C ASP A 494 10.37 11.49 16.06
N SER A 495 11.12 12.41 16.66
CA SER A 495 12.55 12.63 16.36
C SER A 495 13.42 11.38 16.59
N GLU A 496 13.07 10.47 17.53
CA GLU A 496 13.79 9.19 17.67
C GLU A 496 13.44 8.20 16.55
N ALA A 497 12.23 8.24 16.00
CA ALA A 497 11.88 7.41 14.84
C ALA A 497 12.65 7.88 13.60
N ILE A 498 12.70 9.20 13.35
CA ILE A 498 13.53 9.81 12.30
C ILE A 498 15.01 9.50 12.53
N ARG A 499 15.51 9.57 13.78
CA ARG A 499 16.89 9.22 14.13
C ARG A 499 17.22 7.77 13.79
N ASN A 500 16.33 6.82 14.10
CA ASN A 500 16.50 5.42 13.68
C ASN A 500 16.47 5.28 12.15
N ALA A 501 15.65 6.05 11.43
CA ALA A 501 15.68 6.08 9.97
C ALA A 501 16.99 6.65 9.40
N VAL A 502 17.52 7.75 9.95
CA VAL A 502 18.84 8.31 9.59
C VAL A 502 19.94 7.26 9.75
N LEU A 503 19.94 6.52 10.87
CA LEU A 503 20.87 5.41 11.12
C LEU A 503 20.66 4.21 10.19
N ARG A 504 19.41 3.89 9.83
CA ARG A 504 19.04 2.79 8.93
C ARG A 504 19.39 3.11 7.48
N TYR A 505 19.26 4.37 7.05
CA TYR A 505 19.55 4.75 5.67
C TYR A 505 20.99 5.23 5.45
N ASP A 506 21.77 5.41 6.53
CA ASP A 506 23.13 5.98 6.58
C ASP A 506 23.22 7.43 6.08
N ILE A 507 22.20 8.22 6.43
CA ILE A 507 22.11 9.64 6.04
C ILE A 507 23.14 10.45 6.82
N THR A 508 24.04 11.13 6.09
CA THR A 508 25.14 11.93 6.65
C THR A 508 24.92 13.43 6.66
N HIS A 509 23.97 13.95 5.86
CA HIS A 509 23.64 15.37 5.85
C HIS A 509 22.79 15.78 7.06
N PRO A 510 22.74 17.09 7.40
CA PRO A 510 21.77 17.66 8.33
C PRO A 510 20.33 17.24 8.02
N VAL A 511 19.59 16.79 9.03
CA VAL A 511 18.14 16.53 8.93
C VAL A 511 17.40 17.37 9.95
N VAL A 512 16.31 18.00 9.53
CA VAL A 512 15.40 18.77 10.40
C VAL A 512 14.03 18.12 10.41
N ASN A 513 13.43 17.98 11.61
CA ASN A 513 12.09 17.45 11.77
C ASN A 513 11.04 18.56 11.51
N ASP A 514 10.47 18.60 10.30
CA ASP A 514 9.29 19.41 9.94
C ASP A 514 8.02 18.52 9.97
N GLY A 515 7.84 17.72 11.04
CA GLY A 515 6.72 16.79 11.19
C GLY A 515 5.31 17.43 11.17
N ASP A 516 5.22 18.73 11.46
CA ASP A 516 3.99 19.54 11.30
C ASP A 516 3.84 20.13 9.88
N MET A 517 4.80 19.94 8.98
CA MET A 517 4.83 20.44 7.59
C MET A 517 4.72 21.96 7.45
N TYR A 518 5.32 22.71 8.37
CA TYR A 518 5.35 24.15 8.27
C TYR A 518 6.15 24.59 7.04
N PHE A 519 7.34 24.03 6.85
CA PHE A 519 8.26 24.41 5.78
C PHE A 519 7.79 23.89 4.42
N TRP A 520 7.29 22.64 4.38
CA TRP A 520 6.57 22.05 3.24
C TRP A 520 5.46 22.98 2.73
N ARG A 521 4.56 23.42 3.62
CA ARG A 521 3.47 24.32 3.23
C ARG A 521 3.99 25.70 2.81
N LYS A 522 5.03 26.25 3.45
CA LYS A 522 5.59 27.56 3.11
C LYS A 522 6.28 27.63 1.75
N LEU A 523 6.92 26.55 1.28
CA LEU A 523 7.51 26.49 -0.06
C LEU A 523 6.56 25.95 -1.15
N GLY A 524 5.33 25.59 -0.80
CA GLY A 524 4.35 25.10 -1.78
C GLY A 524 4.69 23.71 -2.31
N ILE A 525 5.25 22.85 -1.45
CA ILE A 525 5.55 21.45 -1.76
C ILE A 525 4.23 20.64 -1.80
N ASN A 526 4.20 19.60 -2.64
CA ASN A 526 3.01 18.78 -2.88
C ASN A 526 3.32 17.31 -3.26
N SER A 527 4.57 16.85 -3.16
CA SER A 527 4.98 15.48 -3.50
C SER A 527 6.23 15.05 -2.75
N TRP A 528 6.40 13.75 -2.54
CA TRP A 528 7.60 13.15 -1.97
C TRP A 528 8.35 12.32 -3.03
N PRO A 529 9.69 12.46 -3.14
CA PRO A 529 10.48 13.56 -2.62
C PRO A 529 10.19 14.87 -3.39
N THR A 530 10.61 16.01 -2.85
CA THR A 530 10.75 17.25 -3.63
C THR A 530 12.03 17.96 -3.27
N PHE A 531 12.81 18.36 -4.27
CA PHE A 531 14.03 19.12 -4.10
C PHE A 531 13.76 20.62 -4.24
N ALA A 532 14.36 21.44 -3.39
CA ALA A 532 14.41 22.90 -3.56
C ALA A 532 15.86 23.37 -3.54
N ILE A 533 16.26 24.17 -4.54
CA ILE A 533 17.63 24.72 -4.65
C ILE A 533 17.61 26.20 -4.27
N ILE A 534 18.47 26.60 -3.32
CA ILE A 534 18.54 27.95 -2.77
C ILE A 534 19.94 28.53 -3.02
N GLY A 535 20.00 29.80 -3.41
CA GLY A 535 21.25 30.54 -3.59
C GLY A 535 21.86 31.05 -2.28
N PRO A 536 23.14 31.50 -2.29
CA PRO A 536 23.86 31.98 -1.10
C PRO A 536 23.26 33.22 -0.41
N ASN A 537 22.26 33.84 -1.03
CA ASN A 537 21.49 34.98 -0.54
C ASN A 537 20.09 34.58 0.01
N GLY A 538 19.75 33.29 0.03
CA GLY A 538 18.44 32.79 0.50
C GLY A 538 17.32 32.85 -0.56
N LYS A 539 17.61 33.16 -1.82
CA LYS A 539 16.61 33.11 -2.91
C LYS A 539 16.38 31.67 -3.38
N LEU A 540 15.10 31.30 -3.57
CA LEU A 540 14.70 30.05 -4.20
C LEU A 540 15.00 30.10 -5.70
N LEU A 541 15.76 29.14 -6.21
CA LEU A 541 16.23 29.07 -7.59
C LEU A 541 15.49 28.04 -8.44
N ALA A 542 15.09 26.91 -7.85
CA ALA A 542 14.37 25.84 -8.55
C ALA A 542 13.62 24.93 -7.55
N GLN A 543 12.59 24.24 -8.02
CA GLN A 543 11.92 23.15 -7.30
C GLN A 543 11.66 21.97 -8.25
N LEU A 544 12.10 20.77 -7.88
CA LEU A 544 11.99 19.55 -8.68
C LEU A 544 11.27 18.46 -7.89
N ALA A 545 10.15 17.96 -8.41
CA ALA A 545 9.24 17.03 -7.74
C ALA A 545 9.46 15.59 -8.25
N GLY A 546 9.55 14.63 -7.33
CA GLY A 546 9.72 13.21 -7.64
C GLY A 546 11.18 12.75 -7.76
N GLU A 547 11.34 11.46 -8.06
CA GLU A 547 12.64 10.80 -8.19
C GLU A 547 13.26 10.92 -9.60
N GLY A 548 14.53 10.52 -9.75
CA GLY A 548 15.23 10.45 -11.05
C GLY A 548 15.95 11.72 -11.50
N HIS A 549 15.97 12.77 -10.68
CA HIS A 549 16.54 14.07 -11.00
C HIS A 549 18.07 14.23 -10.76
N LYS A 550 18.82 13.16 -10.43
CA LYS A 550 20.28 13.19 -10.15
C LYS A 550 21.08 14.11 -11.06
N LYS A 551 20.87 13.96 -12.38
CA LYS A 551 21.60 14.72 -13.40
C LYS A 551 21.19 16.19 -13.46
N ASP A 552 19.91 16.48 -13.25
CA ASP A 552 19.41 17.85 -13.28
C ASP A 552 19.91 18.62 -12.06
N LEU A 553 19.85 17.99 -10.88
CA LEU A 553 20.44 18.51 -9.65
C LEU A 553 21.94 18.78 -9.83
N ASP A 554 22.70 17.82 -10.38
CA ASP A 554 24.14 17.97 -10.62
C ASP A 554 24.48 19.15 -11.54
N ASP A 555 23.87 19.21 -12.73
CA ASP A 555 24.15 20.27 -13.70
C ASP A 555 23.67 21.66 -13.18
N PHE A 556 22.63 21.71 -12.34
CA PHE A 556 22.13 22.96 -11.75
C PHE A 556 22.97 23.44 -10.56
N VAL A 557 23.39 22.56 -9.65
CA VAL A 557 24.32 22.89 -8.55
C VAL A 557 25.65 23.39 -9.11
N ALA A 558 26.19 22.72 -10.15
CA ALA A 558 27.37 23.19 -10.87
C ALA A 558 27.20 24.61 -11.43
N ALA A 559 26.03 24.91 -12.02
CA ALA A 559 25.72 26.24 -12.57
C ALA A 559 25.60 27.31 -11.49
N ALA A 560 24.95 27.01 -10.36
CA ALA A 560 24.84 27.93 -9.23
C ALA A 560 26.22 28.26 -8.63
N LEU A 561 27.04 27.24 -8.34
CA LEU A 561 28.41 27.43 -7.85
C LEU A 561 29.25 28.26 -8.84
N GLN A 562 29.15 27.98 -10.15
CA GLN A 562 29.85 28.76 -11.18
C GLN A 562 29.40 30.23 -11.24
N PHE A 563 28.09 30.49 -11.10
CA PHE A 563 27.52 31.83 -11.17
C PHE A 563 27.89 32.68 -9.94
N TYR A 564 27.59 32.18 -8.74
CA TYR A 564 27.84 32.94 -7.51
C TYR A 564 29.33 33.03 -7.15
N GLY A 565 30.15 32.07 -7.57
CA GLY A 565 31.60 32.13 -7.44
C GLY A 565 32.20 33.31 -8.21
N LYS A 566 31.71 33.59 -9.42
CA LYS A 566 32.11 34.78 -10.20
C LYS A 566 31.70 36.10 -9.54
N GLN A 567 30.72 36.08 -8.65
CA GLN A 567 30.26 37.25 -7.90
C GLN A 567 30.94 37.39 -6.52
N ASN A 568 31.84 36.46 -6.14
CA ASN A 568 32.44 36.37 -4.81
C ASN A 568 31.39 36.32 -3.67
N MET A 569 30.25 35.66 -3.93
CA MET A 569 29.15 35.52 -2.96
C MET A 569 29.22 34.22 -2.13
N LEU A 570 30.22 33.37 -2.37
CA LEU A 570 30.31 32.04 -1.78
C LEU A 570 31.23 31.99 -0.55
N ASP A 571 30.87 31.18 0.44
CA ASP A 571 31.60 30.97 1.69
C ASP A 571 31.89 29.47 1.91
N ASN A 572 33.18 29.12 1.88
CA ASN A 572 33.67 27.75 2.02
C ASN A 572 33.82 27.30 3.49
N THR A 573 33.44 28.11 4.48
CA THR A 573 33.50 27.74 5.90
C THR A 573 32.65 26.48 6.16
N PRO A 574 33.22 25.33 6.60
CA PRO A 574 32.45 24.10 6.75
C PRO A 574 31.32 24.21 7.79
N ILE A 575 30.22 23.50 7.57
CA ILE A 575 29.18 23.31 8.60
C ILE A 575 29.65 22.22 9.56
N LEU A 576 29.53 22.48 10.87
CA LEU A 576 29.86 21.48 11.88
C LEU A 576 28.77 20.40 11.94
N LEU A 577 29.15 19.16 11.61
CA LEU A 577 28.29 17.99 11.74
C LEU A 577 28.63 17.24 13.04
N ASN A 578 27.61 16.60 13.60
CA ASN A 578 27.69 15.67 14.73
C ASN A 578 26.79 14.48 14.41
N LEU A 579 27.34 13.47 13.72
CA LEU A 579 26.52 12.42 13.08
C LEU A 579 25.88 11.49 14.12
N GLU A 580 24.63 11.10 13.89
CA GLU A 580 23.91 10.19 14.79
C GLU A 580 24.60 8.83 14.92
N LYS A 581 25.24 8.36 13.83
CA LYS A 581 25.92 7.05 13.79
C LYS A 581 27.17 6.97 14.65
N ASP A 582 27.80 8.10 14.96
CA ASP A 582 28.96 8.16 15.83
C ASP A 582 28.56 8.15 17.33
N ASN A 583 27.27 8.36 17.61
CA ASN A 583 26.71 8.55 18.95
C ASN A 583 25.79 7.41 19.42
N ASP A 584 25.51 6.39 18.58
CA ASP A 584 24.63 5.28 18.96
C ASP A 584 25.38 3.99 19.35
N PRO A 585 25.37 3.59 20.64
CA PRO A 585 26.14 2.43 21.10
C PRO A 585 25.60 1.09 20.59
N ARG A 586 24.34 1.02 20.12
CA ARG A 586 23.75 -0.23 19.58
C ARG A 586 24.50 -0.68 18.34
N LEU A 587 24.97 0.25 17.51
CA LEU A 587 25.69 -0.03 16.26
C LEU A 587 27.04 -0.70 16.46
N LEU A 588 27.63 -0.60 17.66
CA LEU A 588 28.91 -1.21 18.03
C LEU A 588 28.75 -2.52 18.83
N THR A 589 27.59 -2.71 19.48
CA THR A 589 27.40 -3.75 20.51
C THR A 589 26.38 -4.81 20.13
N SER A 590 25.37 -4.47 19.33
CA SER A 590 24.32 -5.40 18.92
C SER A 590 24.83 -6.37 17.84
N PRO A 591 24.63 -7.69 17.98
CA PRO A 591 25.06 -8.66 16.97
C PRO A 591 24.28 -8.53 15.66
N LEU A 592 23.11 -7.90 15.67
CA LEU A 592 22.30 -7.53 14.50
C LEU A 592 22.22 -6.01 14.38
N LYS A 593 21.97 -5.50 13.17
CA LYS A 593 21.74 -4.07 12.90
C LYS A 593 20.56 -3.95 11.96
N PHE A 594 19.45 -3.40 12.47
CA PHE A 594 18.17 -3.27 11.77
C PHE A 594 17.74 -4.55 11.02
N PRO A 595 17.50 -5.68 11.71
CA PRO A 595 17.06 -6.90 11.06
C PRO A 595 15.65 -6.71 10.47
N GLY A 596 15.49 -6.98 9.18
CA GLY A 596 14.25 -6.69 8.44
C GLY A 596 13.24 -7.84 8.46
N LYS A 597 13.65 -9.02 7.99
CA LYS A 597 12.74 -10.15 7.75
C LYS A 597 13.29 -11.47 8.27
N LEU A 598 12.38 -12.42 8.41
CA LEU A 598 12.64 -13.74 8.95
C LEU A 598 12.11 -14.81 7.99
N ALA A 599 12.80 -15.95 7.94
CA ALA A 599 12.27 -17.21 7.42
C ALA A 599 12.63 -18.34 8.38
N ILE A 600 11.93 -19.47 8.29
CA ILE A 600 12.05 -20.54 9.28
C ILE A 600 12.09 -21.93 8.65
N ASP A 601 12.94 -22.80 9.22
CA ASP A 601 13.01 -24.23 8.94
C ASP A 601 12.79 -24.98 10.26
N VAL A 602 11.53 -25.26 10.55
CA VAL A 602 11.13 -25.93 11.79
C VAL A 602 11.71 -27.36 11.88
N LEU A 603 11.89 -28.04 10.74
CA LEU A 603 12.33 -29.43 10.70
C LEU A 603 13.81 -29.59 11.04
N ASN A 604 14.66 -28.68 10.56
CA ASN A 604 16.09 -28.67 10.89
C ASN A 604 16.45 -27.75 12.07
N ASN A 605 15.45 -27.21 12.78
CA ASN A 605 15.62 -26.24 13.88
C ASN A 605 16.47 -25.03 13.46
N ARG A 606 16.08 -24.30 12.39
CA ARG A 606 16.78 -23.08 11.93
C ARG A 606 15.85 -21.88 11.80
N LEU A 607 16.34 -20.72 12.22
CA LEU A 607 15.80 -19.39 11.94
C LEU A 607 16.77 -18.65 11.03
N PHE A 608 16.28 -18.19 9.89
CA PHE A 608 17.00 -17.31 8.96
C PHE A 608 16.60 -15.86 9.23
N ILE A 609 17.59 -14.98 9.38
CA ILE A 609 17.42 -13.57 9.72
C ILE A 609 18.11 -12.75 8.63
N SER A 610 17.39 -11.81 8.00
CA SER A 610 18.06 -10.79 7.19
C SER A 610 18.57 -9.69 8.12
N ASP A 611 19.88 -9.64 8.28
CA ASP A 611 20.58 -8.67 9.13
C ASP A 611 20.92 -7.46 8.25
N SER A 612 19.86 -6.73 7.88
CA SER A 612 19.82 -5.89 6.68
C SER A 612 20.95 -4.87 6.64
N ASN A 613 21.19 -4.12 7.72
CA ASN A 613 22.24 -3.10 7.77
C ASN A 613 23.64 -3.62 8.12
N HIS A 614 23.79 -4.95 8.23
CA HIS A 614 25.07 -5.66 8.13
C HIS A 614 25.22 -6.40 6.77
N ASN A 615 24.32 -6.18 5.81
CA ASN A 615 24.38 -6.72 4.44
C ASN A 615 24.61 -8.24 4.38
N ARG A 616 24.00 -8.99 5.29
CA ARG A 616 24.20 -10.44 5.43
C ARG A 616 22.92 -11.16 5.83
N ILE A 617 22.91 -12.47 5.60
CA ILE A 617 21.92 -13.39 6.17
C ILE A 617 22.56 -14.14 7.34
N VAL A 618 21.93 -14.11 8.51
CA VAL A 618 22.36 -14.85 9.70
C VAL A 618 21.45 -16.07 9.89
N VAL A 619 22.05 -17.21 10.22
CA VAL A 619 21.32 -18.46 10.49
C VAL A 619 21.59 -18.88 11.93
N THR A 620 20.52 -18.98 12.71
CA THR A 620 20.54 -19.47 14.11
C THR A 620 19.65 -20.69 14.25
N ASN A 621 19.70 -21.38 15.38
CA ASN A 621 18.66 -22.32 15.77
C ASN A 621 17.45 -21.58 16.40
N LEU A 622 16.32 -22.24 16.63
CA LEU A 622 15.12 -21.59 17.19
C LEU A 622 15.27 -21.12 18.66
N ASP A 623 16.40 -21.44 19.30
CA ASP A 623 16.78 -20.98 20.64
C ASP A 623 17.82 -19.83 20.60
N GLY A 624 18.16 -19.32 19.41
CA GLY A 624 19.08 -18.18 19.20
C GLY A 624 20.57 -18.54 19.06
N ASN A 625 20.94 -19.82 19.07
CA ASN A 625 22.34 -20.24 18.90
C ASN A 625 22.79 -20.15 17.44
N PHE A 626 23.94 -19.53 17.18
CA PHE A 626 24.53 -19.41 15.85
C PHE A 626 24.79 -20.74 15.16
N ILE A 627 24.43 -20.82 13.88
CA ILE A 627 24.74 -21.95 12.98
C ILE A 627 25.77 -21.52 11.93
N LEU A 628 25.44 -20.49 11.14
CA LEU A 628 26.32 -19.91 10.11
C LEU A 628 25.83 -18.52 9.67
N GLN A 629 26.61 -17.85 8.80
CA GLN A 629 26.20 -16.62 8.11
C GLN A 629 26.53 -16.71 6.61
N ILE A 630 25.90 -15.86 5.80
CA ILE A 630 26.13 -15.68 4.36
C ILE A 630 26.27 -14.18 4.12
N GLY A 631 27.32 -13.74 3.42
CA GLY A 631 27.69 -12.31 3.36
C GLY A 631 28.74 -11.93 4.40
N SER A 632 29.75 -12.79 4.63
CA SER A 632 30.72 -12.64 5.72
C SER A 632 31.57 -11.36 5.71
N SER A 633 31.57 -10.60 4.61
CA SER A 633 32.23 -9.29 4.52
C SER A 633 31.43 -8.17 5.21
N GLY A 634 30.09 -8.23 5.16
CA GLY A 634 29.20 -7.13 5.53
C GLY A 634 29.21 -5.92 4.56
N GLU A 635 29.94 -6.03 3.45
CA GLU A 635 30.06 -4.98 2.43
C GLU A 635 28.82 -4.97 1.51
N GLU A 636 28.38 -3.78 1.11
CA GLU A 636 27.27 -3.60 0.16
C GLU A 636 27.68 -4.07 -1.26
N GLY A 637 26.80 -4.82 -1.94
CA GLY A 637 26.95 -5.14 -3.36
C GLY A 637 26.23 -6.41 -3.81
N LEU A 638 26.31 -6.73 -5.10
CA LEU A 638 25.58 -7.84 -5.75
C LEU A 638 26.49 -9.05 -6.11
N GLN A 639 27.58 -9.28 -5.37
CA GLN A 639 28.49 -10.38 -5.70
C GLN A 639 27.82 -11.73 -5.42
N ASP A 640 27.83 -12.61 -6.43
CA ASP A 640 27.52 -14.04 -6.33
C ASP A 640 28.79 -14.85 -5.99
N GLY A 641 28.64 -16.08 -5.50
CA GLY A 641 29.79 -16.95 -5.17
C GLY A 641 29.52 -17.88 -4.00
N SER A 642 30.57 -18.23 -3.26
CA SER A 642 30.43 -18.92 -1.97
C SER A 642 29.86 -17.99 -0.88
N PHE A 643 29.46 -18.56 0.26
CA PHE A 643 28.90 -17.79 1.38
C PHE A 643 29.81 -16.67 1.95
N ASP A 644 31.12 -16.78 1.77
CA ASP A 644 32.11 -15.78 2.22
C ASP A 644 32.45 -14.72 1.15
N GLU A 645 32.20 -15.02 -0.13
CA GLU A 645 32.43 -14.14 -1.28
C GLU A 645 31.20 -13.32 -1.65
N ALA A 646 30.01 -13.89 -1.45
CA ALA A 646 28.76 -13.25 -1.77
C ALA A 646 28.57 -11.97 -0.96
N THR A 647 27.98 -10.95 -1.59
CA THR A 647 27.53 -9.72 -0.92
C THR A 647 26.05 -9.50 -1.16
N PHE A 648 25.43 -8.70 -0.31
CA PHE A 648 24.04 -8.23 -0.42
C PHE A 648 24.01 -6.71 -0.27
N ASN A 649 22.87 -6.08 -0.50
CA ASN A 649 22.65 -4.68 -0.18
C ASN A 649 21.28 -4.54 0.47
N ARG A 650 21.29 -4.46 1.81
CA ARG A 650 20.12 -4.35 2.69
C ARG A 650 19.02 -5.37 2.39
N PRO A 651 19.33 -6.68 2.46
CA PRO A 651 18.36 -7.73 2.17
C PRO A 651 17.15 -7.64 3.11
N GLN A 652 15.97 -7.81 2.56
CA GLN A 652 14.69 -7.87 3.26
C GLN A 652 14.14 -9.30 3.17
N GLY A 653 13.04 -9.50 2.43
CA GLY A 653 12.24 -10.72 2.36
C GLY A 653 13.00 -12.03 2.24
N LEU A 654 12.51 -13.05 2.94
CA LEU A 654 13.10 -14.38 2.98
C LEU A 654 12.03 -15.46 2.76
N ALA A 655 12.24 -16.37 1.80
CA ALA A 655 11.34 -17.50 1.56
C ALA A 655 12.11 -18.82 1.46
N TYR A 656 11.83 -19.77 2.36
CA TYR A 656 12.56 -21.03 2.44
C TYR A 656 11.84 -22.18 1.70
N ASN A 657 12.56 -22.83 0.79
CA ASN A 657 12.16 -24.05 0.11
C ASN A 657 12.78 -25.27 0.81
N ALA A 658 11.99 -25.87 1.73
CA ALA A 658 12.41 -27.02 2.52
C ALA A 658 12.78 -28.27 1.69
N LYS A 659 12.18 -28.47 0.52
CA LYS A 659 12.46 -29.64 -0.33
C LYS A 659 13.86 -29.58 -0.95
N LYS A 660 14.28 -28.40 -1.40
CA LYS A 660 15.57 -28.19 -2.08
C LYS A 660 16.67 -27.64 -1.14
N ASN A 661 16.33 -27.33 0.11
CA ASN A 661 17.22 -26.65 1.07
C ASN A 661 17.78 -25.33 0.51
N ILE A 662 16.88 -24.52 -0.07
CA ILE A 662 17.17 -23.25 -0.73
C ILE A 662 16.42 -22.12 -0.02
N LEU A 663 17.06 -20.97 0.16
CA LEU A 663 16.44 -19.74 0.65
C LEU A 663 16.46 -18.67 -0.45
N TYR A 664 15.30 -18.13 -0.78
CA TYR A 664 15.16 -16.99 -1.69
C TYR A 664 15.20 -15.69 -0.88
N VAL A 665 15.89 -14.67 -1.41
CA VAL A 665 16.12 -13.39 -0.73
C VAL A 665 15.71 -12.24 -1.64
N ALA A 666 14.87 -11.35 -1.13
CA ALA A 666 14.66 -10.03 -1.71
C ALA A 666 15.82 -9.12 -1.27
N ASP A 667 16.70 -8.80 -2.21
CA ASP A 667 17.93 -8.04 -1.98
C ASP A 667 17.71 -6.60 -2.47
N THR A 668 17.11 -5.81 -1.57
CA THR A 668 16.24 -4.68 -1.92
C THR A 668 16.97 -3.54 -2.62
N GLU A 669 18.11 -3.10 -2.08
CA GLU A 669 18.92 -1.99 -2.65
C GLU A 669 19.84 -2.44 -3.79
N ASN A 670 20.03 -3.76 -3.96
CA ASN A 670 20.56 -4.32 -5.21
C ASN A 670 19.47 -4.47 -6.28
N HIS A 671 18.22 -4.20 -5.94
CA HIS A 671 17.04 -4.43 -6.76
C HIS A 671 17.04 -5.83 -7.40
N ALA A 672 17.33 -6.85 -6.57
CA ALA A 672 17.59 -8.21 -7.04
C ALA A 672 16.82 -9.28 -6.25
N LEU A 673 16.55 -10.40 -6.92
CA LEU A 673 16.11 -11.65 -6.31
C LEU A 673 17.30 -12.59 -6.27
N ARG A 674 17.70 -13.03 -5.07
CA ARG A 674 18.85 -13.95 -4.87
C ARG A 674 18.37 -15.33 -4.43
N GLU A 675 19.19 -16.33 -4.70
CA GLU A 675 19.04 -17.70 -4.23
C GLU A 675 20.27 -18.08 -3.40
N ILE A 676 20.05 -18.55 -2.17
CA ILE A 676 21.05 -19.14 -1.29
C ILE A 676 20.81 -20.65 -1.25
N ASP A 677 21.72 -21.40 -1.85
CA ASP A 677 21.72 -22.86 -1.86
C ASP A 677 22.60 -23.38 -0.72
N PHE A 678 21.96 -23.91 0.34
CA PHE A 678 22.67 -24.49 1.49
C PHE A 678 23.28 -25.86 1.18
N ALA A 679 22.75 -26.59 0.18
CA ALA A 679 23.36 -27.83 -0.27
C ALA A 679 24.71 -27.55 -0.93
N ASN A 680 24.78 -26.51 -1.77
CA ASN A 680 25.95 -26.12 -2.54
C ASN A 680 26.88 -25.09 -1.88
N GLU A 681 26.48 -24.44 -0.79
CA GLU A 681 27.16 -23.29 -0.16
C GLU A 681 27.35 -22.11 -1.12
N LYS A 682 26.38 -21.88 -2.00
CA LYS A 682 26.46 -20.83 -3.04
C LYS A 682 25.30 -19.85 -2.97
N VAL A 683 25.60 -18.61 -3.33
CA VAL A 683 24.63 -17.56 -3.63
C VAL A 683 24.66 -17.30 -5.15
N ARG A 684 23.48 -17.18 -5.76
CA ARG A 684 23.34 -16.73 -7.15
C ARG A 684 22.18 -15.74 -7.31
N THR A 685 22.25 -14.90 -8.33
CA THR A 685 21.18 -13.98 -8.70
C THR A 685 20.18 -14.66 -9.65
N LEU A 686 18.88 -14.54 -9.35
CA LEU A 686 17.77 -15.08 -10.15
C LEU A 686 17.16 -14.03 -11.09
N ALA A 687 17.10 -12.78 -10.64
CA ALA A 687 16.64 -11.63 -11.40
C ALA A 687 17.22 -10.33 -10.79
N GLY A 688 17.32 -9.26 -11.59
CA GLY A 688 17.96 -8.00 -11.20
C GLY A 688 19.48 -8.01 -11.44
N ASN A 689 20.07 -6.81 -11.51
CA ASN A 689 21.49 -6.62 -11.82
C ASN A 689 22.18 -5.47 -11.05
N GLY A 690 21.56 -4.95 -9.98
CA GLY A 690 22.07 -3.81 -9.22
C GLY A 690 21.49 -2.46 -9.68
N THR A 691 20.77 -2.43 -10.80
CA THR A 691 20.17 -1.20 -11.35
C THR A 691 18.67 -1.15 -11.09
N LYS A 692 18.16 0.00 -10.62
CA LYS A 692 16.73 0.22 -10.41
C LYS A 692 15.96 0.13 -11.72
N GLY A 693 14.96 -0.75 -11.77
CA GLY A 693 14.10 -0.98 -12.93
C GLY A 693 12.95 0.01 -13.06
N SER A 694 12.54 0.27 -14.30
CA SER A 694 11.35 1.06 -14.66
C SER A 694 10.37 0.30 -15.55
N ASP A 695 10.48 -1.03 -15.58
CA ASP A 695 9.65 -1.95 -16.36
C ASP A 695 8.50 -2.48 -15.49
N TYR A 696 7.25 -2.17 -15.85
CA TYR A 696 6.03 -2.52 -15.11
C TYR A 696 5.38 -3.83 -15.59
N ILE A 697 5.99 -4.54 -16.55
CA ILE A 697 5.43 -5.74 -17.18
C ILE A 697 6.33 -6.95 -16.94
N GLY A 698 7.63 -6.80 -17.23
CA GLY A 698 8.60 -7.89 -17.19
C GLY A 698 8.41 -8.96 -18.27
N GLY A 699 8.97 -10.13 -18.01
CA GLY A 699 9.06 -11.26 -18.95
C GLY A 699 10.50 -11.65 -19.31
N GLY A 700 11.50 -10.88 -18.85
CA GLY A 700 12.92 -11.19 -18.95
C GLY A 700 13.37 -12.30 -17.99
N LYS A 701 14.68 -12.57 -17.99
CA LYS A 701 15.32 -13.61 -17.17
C LYS A 701 16.66 -13.14 -16.60
N GLY A 702 17.00 -13.54 -15.38
CA GLY A 702 18.31 -13.21 -14.80
C GLY A 702 18.56 -11.70 -14.74
N ASP A 703 19.80 -11.31 -15.01
CA ASP A 703 20.30 -9.94 -15.06
C ASP A 703 19.62 -9.04 -16.12
N THR A 704 18.92 -9.64 -17.10
CA THR A 704 18.15 -8.89 -18.12
C THR A 704 16.80 -8.39 -17.62
N GLN A 705 16.21 -9.01 -16.57
CA GLN A 705 15.03 -8.46 -15.92
C GLN A 705 15.46 -7.54 -14.78
N LEU A 706 15.29 -6.24 -14.96
CA LEU A 706 15.42 -5.28 -13.87
C LEU A 706 14.21 -5.39 -12.94
N LEU A 707 14.44 -5.26 -11.63
CA LEU A 707 13.42 -5.15 -10.59
C LEU A 707 13.50 -3.76 -9.96
N ASN A 708 12.55 -3.42 -9.10
CA ASN A 708 12.55 -2.14 -8.40
C ASN A 708 12.15 -2.33 -6.93
N SER A 709 13.17 -2.39 -6.08
CA SER A 709 13.05 -2.56 -4.63
C SER A 709 12.12 -3.71 -4.21
N PRO A 710 12.50 -4.97 -4.52
CA PRO A 710 11.80 -6.14 -4.00
C PRO A 710 11.94 -6.16 -2.47
N TRP A 711 10.82 -6.26 -1.76
CA TRP A 711 10.78 -6.05 -0.31
C TRP A 711 10.41 -7.31 0.48
N ASP A 712 9.49 -8.12 -0.05
CA ASP A 712 9.21 -9.45 0.49
C ASP A 712 9.11 -10.52 -0.59
N VAL A 713 9.27 -11.78 -0.21
CA VAL A 713 9.10 -12.94 -1.09
C VAL A 713 8.31 -14.04 -0.39
N CYS A 714 7.46 -14.75 -1.14
CA CYS A 714 6.88 -16.01 -0.68
C CYS A 714 6.98 -17.10 -1.76
N PHE A 715 7.34 -18.32 -1.36
CA PHE A 715 7.57 -19.45 -2.25
C PHE A 715 6.34 -20.37 -2.31
N HIS A 716 5.81 -20.60 -3.51
CA HIS A 716 4.68 -21.50 -3.74
C HIS A 716 5.17 -22.91 -4.11
N PRO A 717 5.06 -23.91 -3.21
CA PRO A 717 5.72 -25.21 -3.38
C PRO A 717 5.19 -26.01 -4.57
N SER A 718 3.88 -25.98 -4.84
CA SER A 718 3.27 -26.79 -5.91
C SER A 718 3.44 -26.24 -7.33
N LYS A 719 3.71 -24.93 -7.48
CA LYS A 719 3.91 -24.26 -8.79
C LYS A 719 5.39 -24.03 -9.13
N GLU A 720 6.28 -24.19 -8.15
CA GLU A 720 7.68 -23.72 -8.20
C GLU A 720 7.81 -22.24 -8.65
N ASN A 721 6.90 -21.40 -8.15
CA ASN A 721 6.94 -19.95 -8.32
C ASN A 721 7.36 -19.26 -7.02
N ILE A 722 8.08 -18.16 -7.14
CA ILE A 722 8.35 -17.20 -6.07
C ILE A 722 7.50 -15.96 -6.39
N TYR A 723 6.65 -15.53 -5.47
CA TYR A 723 5.99 -14.23 -5.58
C TYR A 723 6.80 -13.18 -4.82
N ILE A 724 6.83 -11.96 -5.34
CA ILE A 724 7.69 -10.87 -4.90
C ILE A 724 6.82 -9.63 -4.65
N ALA A 725 6.93 -9.03 -3.47
CA ALA A 725 6.35 -7.72 -3.20
C ALA A 725 7.30 -6.66 -3.75
N MET A 726 6.93 -6.07 -4.89
CA MET A 726 7.74 -5.09 -5.61
C MET A 726 7.37 -3.69 -5.13
N ALA A 727 7.94 -3.27 -4.00
CA ALA A 727 7.56 -2.05 -3.30
C ALA A 727 7.70 -0.81 -4.19
N GLY A 728 8.82 -0.70 -4.93
CA GLY A 728 9.15 0.43 -5.79
C GLY A 728 8.38 0.52 -7.12
N GLN A 729 7.52 -0.45 -7.41
CA GLN A 729 6.59 -0.44 -8.55
C GLN A 729 5.13 -0.64 -8.13
N HIS A 730 4.86 -0.75 -6.83
CA HIS A 730 3.53 -0.95 -6.27
C HIS A 730 2.79 -2.15 -6.90
N GLN A 731 3.51 -3.27 -7.03
CA GLN A 731 3.04 -4.48 -7.72
C GLN A 731 3.42 -5.75 -6.95
N ILE A 732 2.67 -6.83 -7.19
CA ILE A 732 3.10 -8.20 -6.90
C ILE A 732 3.62 -8.83 -8.18
N TRP A 733 4.85 -9.32 -8.14
CA TRP A 733 5.53 -9.99 -9.24
C TRP A 733 5.63 -11.49 -9.01
N GLU A 734 5.86 -12.27 -10.07
CA GLU A 734 6.21 -13.70 -10.00
C GLU A 734 7.54 -13.99 -10.71
N HIS A 735 8.34 -14.88 -10.13
CA HIS A 735 9.45 -15.57 -10.78
C HIS A 735 9.15 -17.06 -10.86
N ASN A 736 9.12 -17.61 -12.06
CA ASN A 736 8.97 -19.06 -12.27
C ASN A 736 10.34 -19.73 -12.33
N ILE A 737 10.67 -20.55 -11.33
CA ILE A 737 12.01 -21.13 -11.14
C ILE A 737 12.44 -22.00 -12.33
N LEU A 738 11.49 -22.75 -12.91
CA LEU A 738 11.75 -23.70 -14.00
C LEU A 738 12.12 -23.01 -15.32
N SER A 739 11.43 -21.91 -15.66
CA SER A 739 11.69 -21.16 -16.90
C SER A 739 12.69 -20.02 -16.71
N GLY A 740 12.92 -19.57 -15.48
CA GLY A 740 13.72 -18.40 -15.12
C GLY A 740 13.06 -17.06 -15.46
N VAL A 741 11.78 -17.04 -15.85
CA VAL A 741 11.05 -15.82 -16.22
C VAL A 741 10.56 -15.08 -14.98
N THR A 742 10.79 -13.76 -14.93
CA THR A 742 10.27 -12.86 -13.90
C THR A 742 9.37 -11.79 -14.54
N ARG A 743 8.17 -11.57 -14.00
CA ARG A 743 7.18 -10.62 -14.55
C ARG A 743 6.18 -10.11 -13.49
N ALA A 744 5.47 -9.04 -13.80
CA ALA A 744 4.33 -8.58 -13.00
C ALA A 744 3.21 -9.65 -12.99
N PHE A 745 2.61 -9.88 -11.81
CA PHE A 745 1.51 -10.84 -11.60
C PHE A 745 0.20 -10.13 -11.24
N SER A 746 0.26 -9.10 -10.37
CA SER A 746 -0.88 -8.29 -9.95
C SER A 746 -0.45 -6.84 -9.67
N GLY A 747 -1.32 -5.87 -9.97
CA GLY A 747 -1.02 -4.44 -9.85
C GLY A 747 -0.78 -3.80 -11.21
N ASP A 748 -1.44 -2.67 -11.48
CA ASP A 748 -1.28 -1.85 -12.68
C ASP A 748 -0.11 -0.86 -12.63
N GLY A 749 0.56 -0.75 -11.48
CA GLY A 749 1.72 0.11 -11.25
C GLY A 749 1.39 1.49 -10.67
N TYR A 750 0.11 1.84 -10.48
CA TYR A 750 -0.26 3.06 -9.75
C TYR A 750 -0.18 2.83 -8.23
N GLU A 751 0.22 3.86 -7.49
CA GLU A 751 0.23 3.86 -6.02
C GLU A 751 -1.18 4.16 -5.48
N ARG A 752 -1.97 3.13 -5.17
CA ARG A 752 -3.39 3.25 -4.75
C ARG A 752 -3.86 2.07 -3.90
N ASN A 753 -4.86 2.30 -3.05
CA ASN A 753 -5.63 1.25 -2.38
C ASN A 753 -6.76 0.67 -3.27
N LEU A 754 -6.50 0.42 -4.56
CA LEU A 754 -7.53 -0.02 -5.51
C LEU A 754 -7.63 -1.55 -5.56
N ASN A 755 -8.74 -2.09 -5.04
CA ASN A 755 -9.07 -3.51 -5.12
C ASN A 755 -9.89 -3.82 -6.39
N GLY A 756 -9.65 -4.97 -7.02
CA GLY A 756 -10.29 -5.32 -8.30
C GLY A 756 -10.28 -6.81 -8.61
N SER A 757 -11.12 -7.25 -9.55
CA SER A 757 -11.33 -8.67 -9.89
C SER A 757 -10.24 -9.29 -10.78
N SER A 758 -9.24 -8.51 -11.19
CA SER A 758 -8.11 -8.95 -12.00
C SER A 758 -6.81 -8.23 -11.60
N SER A 759 -5.68 -8.75 -12.07
CA SER A 759 -4.36 -8.10 -11.96
C SER A 759 -4.34 -6.66 -12.48
N THR A 760 -5.05 -6.39 -13.59
CA THR A 760 -5.12 -5.08 -14.26
C THR A 760 -6.17 -4.12 -13.71
N SER A 761 -7.03 -4.57 -12.80
CA SER A 761 -7.99 -3.73 -12.06
C SER A 761 -7.60 -3.55 -10.59
N THR A 762 -6.43 -4.06 -10.23
CA THR A 762 -5.81 -3.91 -8.91
C THR A 762 -4.67 -2.90 -9.01
N SER A 763 -4.53 -2.07 -8.00
CA SER A 763 -3.34 -1.27 -7.71
C SER A 763 -2.93 -1.52 -6.25
N PHE A 764 -1.65 -1.39 -5.92
CA PHE A 764 -1.14 -1.48 -4.54
C PHE A 764 -0.52 -0.14 -4.12
N ALA A 765 -0.10 -0.03 -2.87
CA ALA A 765 0.63 1.13 -2.37
C ALA A 765 1.79 0.62 -1.51
N GLN A 766 2.94 0.41 -2.17
CA GLN A 766 4.17 -0.10 -1.57
C GLN A 766 3.96 -1.42 -0.78
N PRO A 767 3.64 -2.53 -1.46
CA PRO A 767 3.51 -3.83 -0.80
C PRO A 767 4.86 -4.23 -0.19
N SER A 768 4.86 -4.63 1.08
CA SER A 768 6.10 -4.92 1.83
C SER A 768 6.08 -6.22 2.63
N GLY A 769 4.95 -6.91 2.73
CA GLY A 769 4.82 -8.19 3.42
C GLY A 769 4.02 -9.20 2.62
N LEU A 770 4.47 -10.45 2.50
CA LEU A 770 3.74 -11.52 1.81
C LEU A 770 3.61 -12.81 2.63
N SER A 771 2.45 -13.44 2.57
CA SER A 771 2.25 -14.81 3.06
C SER A 771 1.25 -15.57 2.20
N LEU A 772 1.47 -16.86 1.98
CA LEU A 772 0.50 -17.71 1.27
C LEU A 772 -0.62 -18.14 2.23
N SER A 773 -1.85 -18.23 1.71
CA SER A 773 -2.95 -18.92 2.37
C SER A 773 -2.64 -20.42 2.52
N GLN A 774 -3.29 -21.06 3.49
CA GLN A 774 -3.06 -22.48 3.79
C GLN A 774 -3.39 -23.43 2.62
N ASP A 775 -4.40 -23.07 1.81
CA ASP A 775 -4.83 -23.82 0.63
C ASP A 775 -3.98 -23.49 -0.63
N LEU A 776 -3.05 -22.55 -0.52
CA LEU A 776 -2.21 -22.04 -1.62
C LEU A 776 -3.00 -21.41 -2.78
N MET A 777 -4.21 -20.89 -2.51
CA MET A 777 -5.06 -20.22 -3.50
C MET A 777 -4.99 -18.68 -3.44
N GLU A 778 -4.57 -18.10 -2.31
CA GLU A 778 -4.40 -16.66 -2.14
C GLU A 778 -3.00 -16.29 -1.60
N ILE A 779 -2.57 -15.05 -1.85
CA ILE A 779 -1.48 -14.39 -1.12
C ILE A 779 -2.09 -13.29 -0.25
N TYR A 780 -1.76 -13.28 1.04
CA TYR A 780 -1.99 -12.14 1.92
C TYR A 780 -0.85 -11.14 1.80
N VAL A 781 -1.21 -9.87 1.62
CA VAL A 781 -0.30 -8.76 1.35
C VAL A 781 -0.44 -7.72 2.46
N ALA A 782 0.69 -7.32 3.04
CA ALA A 782 0.80 -6.09 3.81
C ALA A 782 1.10 -4.94 2.83
N ASP A 783 0.14 -4.04 2.66
CA ASP A 783 0.14 -2.94 1.69
C ASP A 783 0.40 -1.65 2.47
N SER A 784 1.67 -1.23 2.52
CA SER A 784 2.21 -0.40 3.59
C SER A 784 1.74 1.06 3.51
N GLU A 785 1.84 1.67 2.32
CA GLU A 785 1.49 3.08 2.11
C GLU A 785 -0.03 3.31 2.08
N SER A 786 -0.83 2.27 1.82
CA SER A 786 -2.29 2.29 2.01
C SER A 786 -2.73 1.92 3.44
N SER A 787 -1.80 1.44 4.28
CA SER A 787 -2.06 0.92 5.62
C SER A 787 -3.19 -0.11 5.67
N SER A 788 -3.11 -1.10 4.77
CA SER A 788 -4.12 -2.15 4.63
C SER A 788 -3.53 -3.56 4.51
N ILE A 789 -4.34 -4.56 4.84
CA ILE A 789 -4.07 -5.98 4.59
C ILE A 789 -5.06 -6.48 3.54
N ARG A 790 -4.53 -7.13 2.50
CA ARG A 790 -5.26 -7.51 1.29
C ARG A 790 -5.03 -8.97 0.96
N ALA A 791 -5.99 -9.61 0.30
CA ALA A 791 -5.82 -10.95 -0.25
C ALA A 791 -5.82 -10.87 -1.78
N VAL A 792 -4.86 -11.54 -2.42
CA VAL A 792 -4.70 -11.64 -3.88
C VAL A 792 -5.00 -13.06 -4.32
N ASP A 793 -5.99 -13.24 -5.18
CA ASP A 793 -6.37 -14.55 -5.73
C ASP A 793 -5.35 -15.01 -6.79
N LEU A 794 -4.78 -16.20 -6.60
CA LEU A 794 -3.69 -16.74 -7.42
C LEU A 794 -4.12 -17.29 -8.79
N LYS A 795 -5.40 -17.17 -9.14
CA LYS A 795 -5.97 -17.62 -10.43
C LYS A 795 -6.29 -16.44 -11.35
N THR A 796 -6.74 -15.32 -10.79
CA THR A 796 -7.19 -14.11 -11.47
C THR A 796 -6.20 -12.96 -11.36
N GLY A 797 -5.32 -12.99 -10.34
CA GLY A 797 -4.48 -11.86 -9.95
C GLY A 797 -5.28 -10.70 -9.34
N GLY A 798 -6.60 -10.85 -9.14
CA GLY A 798 -7.44 -9.85 -8.48
C GLY A 798 -7.16 -9.77 -6.98
N SER A 799 -7.53 -8.63 -6.37
CA SER A 799 -7.33 -8.36 -4.95
C SER A 799 -8.63 -7.96 -4.24
N ARG A 800 -8.72 -8.28 -2.95
CA ARG A 800 -9.81 -7.91 -2.04
C ARG A 800 -9.28 -7.41 -0.71
N LEU A 801 -9.96 -6.41 -0.13
CA LEU A 801 -9.62 -5.87 1.18
C LEU A 801 -9.97 -6.86 2.30
N LEU A 802 -9.01 -7.13 3.19
CA LEU A 802 -9.25 -7.84 4.45
C LEU A 802 -9.44 -6.86 5.61
N ALA A 803 -8.53 -5.90 5.78
CA ALA A 803 -8.58 -4.91 6.86
C ALA A 803 -7.79 -3.63 6.51
N GLY A 804 -8.12 -2.49 7.14
CA GLY A 804 -7.35 -1.24 7.01
C GLY A 804 -7.67 -0.42 5.76
N GLY A 805 -6.99 0.71 5.61
CA GLY A 805 -7.08 1.62 4.47
C GLY A 805 -8.45 2.27 4.21
N ASP A 806 -8.50 3.09 3.16
CA ASP A 806 -9.75 3.67 2.65
C ASP A 806 -10.42 2.74 1.64
N SER A 807 -11.62 2.25 1.99
CA SER A 807 -12.42 1.35 1.17
C SER A 807 -13.33 2.08 0.17
N ILE A 808 -13.36 3.42 0.18
CA ILE A 808 -14.22 4.27 -0.65
C ILE A 808 -13.36 5.02 -1.68
N PHE A 809 -12.29 5.67 -1.23
CA PHE A 809 -11.42 6.49 -2.08
C PHE A 809 -10.06 5.79 -2.26
N SER A 810 -9.86 5.11 -3.39
CA SER A 810 -8.62 4.36 -3.65
C SER A 810 -7.36 5.23 -3.71
N ASP A 811 -7.49 6.52 -4.01
CA ASP A 811 -6.39 7.49 -4.00
C ASP A 811 -6.07 8.01 -2.57
N ASN A 812 -6.89 7.71 -1.55
CA ASN A 812 -6.66 8.14 -0.18
C ASN A 812 -5.69 7.21 0.57
N LEU A 813 -4.40 7.52 0.46
CA LEU A 813 -3.32 6.85 1.18
C LEU A 813 -3.06 7.39 2.60
N PHE A 814 -4.02 8.14 3.18
CA PHE A 814 -3.86 8.81 4.48
C PHE A 814 -4.86 8.33 5.55
N LYS A 815 -5.62 7.26 5.29
CA LYS A 815 -6.51 6.63 6.28
C LYS A 815 -5.76 5.59 7.11
N PHE A 816 -4.98 6.07 8.08
CA PHE A 816 -4.15 5.29 9.00
C PHE A 816 -4.34 5.71 10.46
N GLY A 817 -3.95 4.82 11.38
CA GLY A 817 -4.09 4.99 12.84
C GLY A 817 -3.93 3.64 13.55
N ASP A 818 -4.32 3.56 14.82
CA ASP A 818 -4.30 2.31 15.61
C ASP A 818 -5.70 2.01 16.14
N GLN A 819 -6.44 1.16 15.42
CA GLN A 819 -7.80 0.77 15.82
C GLN A 819 -8.06 -0.70 15.47
N ASP A 820 -8.38 -1.48 16.49
CA ASP A 820 -8.92 -2.83 16.34
C ASP A 820 -10.42 -2.76 15.95
N GLY A 821 -10.91 -3.72 15.16
CA GLY A 821 -12.25 -3.63 14.56
C GLY A 821 -12.49 -4.72 13.52
N ILE A 822 -13.41 -4.48 12.58
CA ILE A 822 -13.71 -5.40 11.47
C ILE A 822 -13.50 -4.69 10.12
N GLY A 823 -12.73 -5.30 9.21
CA GLY A 823 -12.61 -4.80 7.84
C GLY A 823 -12.08 -3.37 7.75
N SER A 824 -12.85 -2.48 7.15
CA SER A 824 -12.49 -1.07 6.92
C SER A 824 -12.69 -0.15 8.14
N GLU A 825 -13.19 -0.67 9.27
CA GLU A 825 -13.15 -0.01 10.59
C GLU A 825 -11.75 -0.06 11.21
N VAL A 826 -10.95 -1.06 10.84
CA VAL A 826 -9.59 -1.25 11.35
C VAL A 826 -8.73 -0.10 10.86
N LEU A 827 -7.88 0.43 11.73
CA LEU A 827 -6.80 1.32 11.35
C LEU A 827 -5.46 0.67 11.71
N LEU A 828 -4.57 0.66 10.72
CA LEU A 828 -3.18 0.23 10.81
C LEU A 828 -2.28 1.43 10.47
N GLN A 829 -0.98 1.30 10.70
CA GLN A 829 0.01 2.31 10.31
C GLN A 829 1.27 1.63 9.77
N HIS A 830 1.44 1.73 8.45
CA HIS A 830 2.57 1.18 7.69
C HIS A 830 2.92 -0.29 8.06
N PRO A 831 1.98 -1.24 7.91
CA PRO A 831 2.21 -2.64 8.25
C PRO A 831 3.19 -3.29 7.27
N LEU A 832 4.37 -3.70 7.74
CA LEU A 832 5.44 -4.19 6.87
C LEU A 832 5.46 -5.71 6.68
N GLY A 833 4.70 -6.49 7.46
CA GLY A 833 4.85 -7.94 7.52
C GLY A 833 3.57 -8.67 7.90
N VAL A 834 3.35 -9.82 7.26
CA VAL A 834 2.23 -10.72 7.52
C VAL A 834 2.69 -12.17 7.50
N VAL A 835 2.09 -13.02 8.34
CA VAL A 835 2.22 -14.48 8.25
C VAL A 835 0.87 -15.15 8.48
N CYS A 836 0.46 -16.07 7.59
CA CYS A 836 -0.65 -16.98 7.84
C CYS A 836 -0.15 -18.13 8.75
N GLY A 837 -0.72 -18.22 9.95
CA GLY A 837 -0.43 -19.29 10.90
C GLY A 837 -1.08 -20.62 10.51
N LYS A 838 -0.64 -21.70 11.14
CA LYS A 838 -1.22 -23.06 11.00
C LYS A 838 -2.65 -23.18 11.53
N ASP A 839 -3.12 -22.19 12.28
CA ASP A 839 -4.50 -22.02 12.74
C ASP A 839 -5.41 -21.27 11.75
N GLY A 840 -4.85 -20.74 10.65
CA GLY A 840 -5.55 -19.96 9.63
C GLY A 840 -5.64 -18.47 9.95
N ILE A 841 -5.10 -18.03 11.09
CA ILE A 841 -5.06 -16.63 11.50
C ILE A 841 -3.88 -15.92 10.83
N ILE A 842 -4.09 -14.68 10.39
CA ILE A 842 -3.03 -13.84 9.82
C ILE A 842 -2.47 -12.97 10.95
N TYR A 843 -1.18 -13.13 11.24
CA TYR A 843 -0.46 -12.26 12.18
C TYR A 843 0.23 -11.14 11.42
N ILE A 844 0.08 -9.91 11.91
CA ILE A 844 0.47 -8.67 11.26
C ILE A 844 1.48 -7.95 12.16
N THR A 845 2.62 -7.53 11.59
CA THR A 845 3.47 -6.50 12.20
C THR A 845 2.94 -5.14 11.77
N ASP A 846 2.25 -4.46 12.67
CA ASP A 846 1.69 -3.12 12.49
C ASP A 846 2.73 -2.10 12.93
N SER A 847 3.70 -1.85 12.03
CA SER A 847 5.07 -1.44 12.36
C SER A 847 5.12 -0.09 13.07
N TYR A 848 4.45 0.92 12.52
CA TYR A 848 4.47 2.28 13.06
C TYR A 848 3.51 2.46 14.24
N ASN A 849 2.58 1.53 14.45
CA ASN A 849 1.86 1.41 15.72
C ASN A 849 2.61 0.55 16.75
N HIS A 850 3.80 0.02 16.40
CA HIS A 850 4.67 -0.78 17.27
C HIS A 850 3.96 -1.97 17.90
N LYS A 851 3.10 -2.62 17.12
CA LYS A 851 2.20 -3.68 17.58
C LYS A 851 2.28 -4.92 16.71
N ILE A 852 1.99 -6.05 17.34
CA ILE A 852 1.58 -7.26 16.63
C ILE A 852 0.07 -7.36 16.76
N LYS A 853 -0.62 -7.49 15.63
CA LYS A 853 -2.07 -7.72 15.56
C LYS A 853 -2.34 -9.10 14.95
N LYS A 854 -3.51 -9.67 15.23
CA LYS A 854 -4.03 -10.87 14.57
C LYS A 854 -5.31 -10.54 13.82
N LEU A 855 -5.49 -11.14 12.65
CA LEU A 855 -6.60 -10.99 11.73
C LEU A 855 -7.19 -12.36 11.42
N ASP A 856 -8.48 -12.54 11.70
CA ASP A 856 -9.26 -13.66 11.17
C ASP A 856 -9.70 -13.32 9.74
N PRO A 857 -9.25 -14.06 8.70
CA PRO A 857 -9.57 -13.74 7.31
C PRO A 857 -11.04 -14.01 6.93
N THR A 858 -11.78 -14.77 7.74
CA THR A 858 -13.19 -15.11 7.52
C THR A 858 -14.10 -14.05 8.14
N SER A 859 -13.90 -13.72 9.43
CA SER A 859 -14.70 -12.67 10.08
C SER A 859 -14.18 -11.25 9.79
N LYS A 860 -12.99 -11.11 9.20
CA LYS A 860 -12.25 -9.84 9.01
C LYS A 860 -11.95 -9.08 10.30
N ARG A 861 -12.06 -9.73 11.46
CA ARG A 861 -11.79 -9.11 12.75
C ARG A 861 -10.29 -9.00 13.00
N VAL A 862 -9.84 -7.81 13.34
CA VAL A 862 -8.46 -7.52 13.79
C VAL A 862 -8.46 -7.24 15.29
N SER A 863 -7.44 -7.74 15.98
CA SER A 863 -7.19 -7.48 17.41
C SER A 863 -5.70 -7.44 17.73
N THR A 864 -5.29 -6.57 18.64
CA THR A 864 -3.91 -6.47 19.15
C THR A 864 -3.55 -7.70 20.00
N VAL A 865 -2.38 -8.29 19.76
CA VAL A 865 -1.85 -9.42 20.54
C VAL A 865 -0.57 -9.09 21.31
N ALA A 866 0.20 -8.09 20.85
CA ALA A 866 1.38 -7.58 21.57
C ALA A 866 1.66 -6.11 21.21
N GLY A 867 2.34 -5.39 22.10
CA GLY A 867 2.76 -4.00 21.91
C GLY A 867 1.85 -2.99 22.61
N THR A 868 2.45 -2.05 23.34
CA THR A 868 1.74 -0.95 24.03
C THR A 868 1.21 0.14 23.09
N GLY A 869 1.68 0.21 21.85
CA GLY A 869 1.47 1.36 20.96
C GLY A 869 2.56 2.44 21.05
N LYS A 870 3.61 2.24 21.85
CA LYS A 870 4.73 3.19 22.00
C LYS A 870 6.07 2.53 21.68
N ALA A 871 6.87 3.20 20.85
CA ALA A 871 8.23 2.79 20.52
C ALA A 871 9.05 2.56 21.80
N GLY A 872 9.85 1.50 21.79
CA GLY A 872 10.83 1.24 22.84
C GLY A 872 11.12 -0.24 23.00
N PHE A 873 11.81 -0.57 24.10
CA PHE A 873 12.21 -1.92 24.43
C PHE A 873 11.73 -2.30 25.84
N GLY A 874 11.01 -3.43 25.93
CA GLY A 874 10.58 -4.02 27.20
C GLY A 874 9.98 -5.40 26.95
N ASP A 875 10.50 -6.41 27.65
CA ASP A 875 9.96 -7.77 27.70
C ASP A 875 8.89 -7.91 28.80
N GLY A 876 8.00 -8.89 28.67
CA GLY A 876 6.98 -9.21 29.69
C GLY A 876 5.65 -9.64 29.07
N ASN A 877 4.54 -9.42 29.78
CA ASN A 877 3.19 -9.64 29.26
C ASN A 877 3.01 -8.85 27.95
N SER A 878 2.50 -9.51 26.91
CA SER A 878 2.59 -9.05 25.53
C SER A 878 1.97 -7.68 25.29
N ILE A 879 0.86 -7.33 25.96
CA ILE A 879 0.16 -6.05 25.80
C ILE A 879 0.92 -4.91 26.50
N THR A 880 1.72 -5.23 27.53
CA THR A 880 2.58 -4.26 28.24
C THR A 880 4.00 -4.18 27.68
N ALA A 881 4.42 -5.17 26.89
CA ALA A 881 5.72 -5.21 26.25
C ALA A 881 5.84 -4.15 25.14
N GLN A 882 7.06 -3.67 24.90
CA GLN A 882 7.34 -2.65 23.88
C GLN A 882 8.11 -3.24 22.70
N LEU A 883 7.84 -2.71 21.51
CA LEU A 883 8.47 -2.99 20.23
C LEU A 883 8.88 -1.64 19.61
N SER A 884 9.71 -1.66 18.57
CA SER A 884 10.01 -0.47 17.77
C SER A 884 10.17 -0.86 16.30
N GLU A 885 9.19 -0.42 15.49
CA GLU A 885 9.05 -0.74 14.06
C GLU A 885 9.33 -2.20 13.69
N PRO A 886 8.59 -3.18 14.25
CA PRO A 886 8.75 -4.58 13.84
C PRO A 886 8.34 -4.74 12.37
N SER A 887 9.18 -5.40 11.55
CA SER A 887 8.94 -5.49 10.09
C SER A 887 8.89 -6.91 9.51
N GLY A 888 9.27 -7.92 10.30
CA GLY A 888 9.25 -9.33 9.91
C GLY A 888 8.62 -10.21 10.98
N ILE A 889 7.87 -11.23 10.56
CA ILE A 889 7.21 -12.18 11.45
C ILE A 889 7.08 -13.56 10.82
N VAL A 890 7.34 -14.62 11.60
CA VAL A 890 7.18 -16.04 11.16
C VAL A 890 6.71 -16.94 12.29
N GLU A 891 5.94 -17.98 11.98
CA GLU A 891 5.48 -18.98 12.96
C GLU A 891 6.40 -20.22 12.99
N GLY A 892 6.91 -20.56 14.17
CA GLY A 892 7.74 -21.74 14.40
C GLY A 892 6.98 -23.01 14.79
N SER A 893 7.65 -23.86 15.57
CA SER A 893 6.99 -24.96 16.26
C SER A 893 6.11 -24.43 17.41
N ASN A 894 5.09 -25.20 17.77
CA ASN A 894 4.23 -24.93 18.93
C ASN A 894 3.50 -23.57 18.96
N GLY A 895 3.30 -22.88 17.83
CA GLY A 895 2.62 -21.58 17.83
C GLY A 895 3.46 -20.45 18.41
N ARG A 896 4.79 -20.61 18.46
CA ARG A 896 5.70 -19.51 18.76
C ARG A 896 5.89 -18.64 17.53
N LEU A 897 5.51 -17.37 17.61
CA LEU A 897 5.83 -16.36 16.60
C LEU A 897 7.22 -15.79 16.90
N PHE A 898 8.07 -15.68 15.89
CA PHE A 898 9.31 -14.91 15.93
C PHE A 898 9.12 -13.60 15.18
N ILE A 899 9.65 -12.51 15.72
CA ILE A 899 9.45 -11.14 15.27
C ILE A 899 10.81 -10.47 15.11
N ALA A 900 11.07 -9.86 13.96
CA ALA A 900 12.17 -8.93 13.76
C ALA A 900 11.74 -7.55 14.29
N ASP A 901 12.34 -7.14 15.41
CA ASP A 901 12.05 -5.90 16.14
C ASP A 901 13.10 -4.86 15.74
N THR A 902 12.88 -4.29 14.56
CA THR A 902 13.93 -3.77 13.67
C THR A 902 14.68 -2.59 14.29
N ASN A 903 13.99 -1.58 14.84
CA ASN A 903 14.67 -0.45 15.46
C ASN A 903 15.35 -0.82 16.78
N ASN A 904 14.86 -1.82 17.51
CA ASN A 904 15.57 -2.35 18.68
C ASN A 904 16.81 -3.19 18.29
N SER A 905 16.95 -3.57 17.01
CA SER A 905 17.99 -4.48 16.50
C SER A 905 17.98 -5.87 17.17
N LEU A 906 16.79 -6.36 17.51
CA LEU A 906 16.57 -7.62 18.22
C LEU A 906 15.64 -8.57 17.44
N ILE A 907 15.73 -9.85 17.79
CA ILE A 907 14.65 -10.82 17.51
C ILE A 907 13.86 -11.03 18.81
N ARG A 908 12.54 -10.95 18.71
CA ARG A 908 11.61 -11.22 19.82
C ARG A 908 10.80 -12.48 19.50
N TYR A 909 10.21 -13.11 20.50
CA TYR A 909 9.25 -14.19 20.31
C TYR A 909 8.04 -14.08 21.24
N LEU A 910 6.92 -14.59 20.76
CA LEU A 910 5.60 -14.59 21.43
C LEU A 910 5.06 -16.02 21.41
N ASP A 911 4.70 -16.58 22.58
CA ASP A 911 4.23 -17.97 22.70
C ASP A 911 2.70 -18.04 22.81
N LEU A 912 2.02 -18.37 21.71
CA LEU A 912 0.56 -18.30 21.58
C LEU A 912 -0.19 -19.43 22.31
N LYS A 913 0.50 -20.43 22.88
CA LYS A 913 -0.13 -21.54 23.62
C LYS A 913 -0.30 -21.26 25.12
N THR A 914 0.22 -20.13 25.60
CA THR A 914 0.11 -19.71 27.00
C THR A 914 -1.21 -18.96 27.23
N ASN A 915 -1.81 -19.10 28.42
CA ASN A 915 -3.03 -18.37 28.78
C ASN A 915 -2.79 -16.85 28.91
N GLU A 916 -1.55 -16.45 29.20
CA GLU A 916 -1.08 -15.07 29.17
C GLU A 916 0.12 -15.02 28.22
N PHE A 917 -0.06 -14.39 27.05
CA PHE A 917 1.03 -14.28 26.08
C PHE A 917 2.14 -13.40 26.66
N GLU A 918 3.38 -13.88 26.58
CA GLU A 918 4.57 -13.09 26.91
C GLU A 918 5.40 -12.83 25.67
N LEU A 919 5.79 -11.57 25.47
CA LEU A 919 6.77 -11.16 24.47
C LEU A 919 8.14 -11.12 25.14
N ARG A 920 9.08 -11.91 24.61
CA ARG A 920 10.42 -12.08 25.16
C ARG A 920 11.49 -11.88 24.09
N THR A 921 12.68 -11.44 24.48
CA THR A 921 13.84 -11.35 23.60
C THR A 921 14.43 -12.74 23.35
N LEU A 922 14.75 -13.04 22.09
CA LEU A 922 15.53 -14.22 21.73
C LEU A 922 17.01 -13.92 21.99
N GLU A 923 17.62 -14.65 22.92
CA GLU A 923 19.03 -14.43 23.29
C GLU A 923 19.97 -15.00 22.21
N LEU A 924 20.54 -14.12 21.39
CA LEU A 924 21.38 -14.49 20.25
C LEU A 924 22.83 -14.81 20.69
N LYS A 925 23.27 -16.05 20.45
CA LYS A 925 24.52 -16.61 20.99
C LYS A 925 25.49 -17.04 19.90
N GLY A 926 26.78 -16.84 20.13
CA GLY A 926 27.85 -17.45 19.31
C GLY A 926 28.28 -16.69 18.06
N PHE A 927 27.74 -15.48 17.81
CA PHE A 927 28.22 -14.58 16.76
C PHE A 927 28.37 -13.14 17.26
N GLN A 928 28.94 -12.29 16.41
CA GLN A 928 29.34 -10.91 16.73
C GLN A 928 29.00 -10.01 15.52
N PRO A 929 29.02 -8.66 15.70
CA PRO A 929 28.99 -7.73 14.59
C PRO A 929 30.10 -8.03 13.58
N PRO A 930 29.90 -7.77 12.27
CA PRO A 930 30.97 -7.84 11.28
C PRO A 930 32.15 -6.93 11.71
N LYS A 931 33.38 -7.45 11.64
CA LYS A 931 34.57 -6.63 11.92
C LYS A 931 34.95 -5.86 10.65
N PRO A 932 35.20 -4.54 10.71
CA PRO A 932 35.77 -3.80 9.60
C PRO A 932 37.06 -4.48 9.12
N LYS A 933 37.14 -4.86 7.84
CA LYS A 933 38.31 -5.59 7.32
C LYS A 933 39.53 -4.70 7.31
N SER A 934 40.56 -5.06 8.08
CA SER A 934 41.93 -4.69 7.71
C SER A 934 42.29 -5.42 6.42
N ARG A 935 42.95 -4.72 5.48
CA ARG A 935 43.37 -5.27 4.19
C ARG A 935 44.50 -6.30 4.36
N SER A 936 44.17 -7.52 4.74
CA SER A 936 45.06 -8.68 4.60
C SER A 936 44.28 -9.89 4.10
N PHE A 937 44.64 -10.39 2.92
CA PHE A 937 44.15 -11.68 2.44
C PHE A 937 44.79 -12.79 3.28
N LYS A 938 43.99 -13.38 4.18
CA LYS A 938 44.26 -14.69 4.77
C LYS A 938 43.01 -15.53 4.59
N ARG A 939 43.17 -16.72 4.01
CA ARG A 939 42.10 -17.69 3.81
C ARG A 939 41.55 -18.06 5.19
N LEU A 940 40.28 -17.73 5.45
CA LEU A 940 39.69 -17.90 6.77
C LEU A 940 39.40 -19.39 7.04
N ARG A 941 39.87 -19.90 8.18
CA ARG A 941 39.54 -21.26 8.65
C ARG A 941 38.03 -21.44 8.73
N ARG A 942 37.50 -22.47 8.06
CA ARG A 942 36.12 -22.93 8.26
C ARG A 942 36.00 -23.41 9.71
N ARG A 943 35.15 -22.76 10.51
CA ARG A 943 34.81 -23.25 11.86
C ARG A 943 33.77 -24.36 11.73
N PRO A 944 33.90 -25.49 12.46
CA PRO A 944 32.84 -26.49 12.53
C PRO A 944 31.53 -25.86 13.03
N THR A 945 30.39 -26.24 12.46
CA THR A 945 29.08 -25.82 13.00
C THR A 945 28.82 -26.52 14.33
N ALA A 946 28.00 -25.93 15.21
CA ALA A 946 27.73 -26.46 16.55
C ALA A 946 27.21 -27.93 16.58
N ASP A 947 26.60 -28.39 15.49
CA ASP A 947 26.06 -29.75 15.30
C ASP A 947 27.10 -30.79 14.78
N THR A 948 28.32 -30.34 14.52
CA THR A 948 29.39 -31.16 13.91
C THR A 948 30.06 -32.03 14.95
N VAL A 949 29.93 -33.35 14.81
CA VAL A 949 30.60 -34.33 15.68
C VAL A 949 32.00 -34.60 15.13
N PRO A 950 33.08 -34.36 15.89
CA PRO A 950 34.42 -34.80 15.53
C PRO A 950 34.54 -36.32 15.70
N ILE A 951 35.07 -36.98 14.69
CA ILE A 951 35.36 -38.41 14.62
C ILE A 951 36.87 -38.52 14.46
N THR A 952 37.57 -38.77 15.56
CA THR A 952 39.03 -38.97 15.52
C THR A 952 39.34 -40.35 14.93
N VAL A 953 40.22 -40.37 13.94
CA VAL A 953 40.68 -41.56 13.23
C VAL A 953 42.04 -41.98 13.79
N ASP A 954 42.41 -43.26 13.65
CA ASP A 954 43.74 -43.72 14.04
C ASP A 954 44.85 -42.97 13.27
N ALA A 955 45.92 -42.66 13.98
CA ALA A 955 46.95 -41.76 13.48
C ALA A 955 47.87 -42.42 12.44
N ILE A 956 47.98 -41.78 11.27
CA ILE A 956 48.66 -42.27 10.08
C ILE A 956 50.18 -42.02 10.18
N SER A 957 50.98 -43.03 9.83
CA SER A 957 52.45 -42.97 9.79
C SER A 957 53.07 -43.01 8.38
N SER A 958 52.34 -43.45 7.36
CA SER A 958 52.84 -43.57 5.98
C SER A 958 53.12 -42.22 5.30
N GLU A 959 54.02 -42.21 4.32
CA GLU A 959 54.32 -41.03 3.48
C GLU A 959 53.15 -40.66 2.56
N GLU A 960 52.55 -41.65 1.91
CA GLU A 960 51.45 -41.50 0.96
C GLU A 960 50.43 -42.65 1.09
N GLY A 961 49.22 -42.42 0.61
CA GLY A 961 48.13 -43.37 0.76
C GLY A 961 46.78 -42.80 0.34
N ASN A 962 45.69 -43.51 0.65
CA ASN A 962 44.34 -43.09 0.35
C ASN A 962 43.47 -43.01 1.61
N LEU A 963 42.57 -42.03 1.63
CA LEU A 963 41.51 -41.88 2.62
C LEU A 963 40.17 -42.16 1.92
N SER A 964 39.51 -43.25 2.29
CA SER A 964 38.24 -43.68 1.70
C SER A 964 37.09 -43.34 2.64
N ILE A 965 36.34 -42.29 2.35
CA ILE A 965 35.09 -41.94 3.04
C ILE A 965 34.04 -43.00 2.71
N GLU A 966 33.38 -43.54 3.74
CA GLU A 966 32.28 -44.50 3.61
C GLU A 966 31.14 -44.14 4.56
N ILE A 967 30.13 -43.43 4.05
CA ILE A 967 28.96 -43.03 4.83
C ILE A 967 27.82 -44.00 4.55
N SER A 968 27.18 -44.49 5.61
CA SER A 968 26.01 -45.37 5.54
C SER A 968 24.78 -44.71 6.16
N LEU A 969 23.61 -45.01 5.59
CA LEU A 969 22.30 -44.54 6.03
C LEU A 969 21.46 -45.71 6.56
N PRO A 970 20.43 -45.47 7.39
CA PRO A 970 19.45 -46.49 7.74
C PRO A 970 18.58 -46.88 6.53
N ASN A 971 18.04 -48.09 6.53
CA ASN A 971 17.30 -48.69 5.40
C ASN A 971 16.13 -47.86 4.84
N GLU A 972 15.54 -46.95 5.63
CA GLU A 972 14.44 -46.06 5.20
C GLU A 972 14.91 -44.78 4.49
N TYR A 973 16.22 -44.52 4.44
CA TYR A 973 16.80 -43.29 3.92
C TYR A 973 17.78 -43.56 2.78
N HIS A 974 17.69 -42.74 1.73
CA HIS A 974 18.65 -42.68 0.64
C HIS A 974 19.38 -41.33 0.61
N PHE A 975 20.55 -41.26 -0.02
CA PHE A 975 21.21 -39.97 -0.24
C PHE A 975 20.36 -39.11 -1.19
N SER A 976 20.30 -37.80 -0.95
CA SER A 976 19.58 -36.88 -1.83
C SER A 976 20.23 -36.85 -3.21
N LYS A 977 19.42 -36.96 -4.27
CA LYS A 977 19.87 -36.85 -5.66
C LYS A 977 20.04 -35.38 -6.06
N GLU A 978 19.28 -34.50 -5.42
CA GLU A 978 19.17 -33.06 -5.63
C GLU A 978 20.26 -32.33 -4.84
N ALA A 979 20.24 -32.48 -3.51
CA ALA A 979 21.22 -31.93 -2.59
C ALA A 979 22.40 -32.89 -2.46
N ARG A 980 23.34 -32.88 -3.42
CA ARG A 980 24.45 -33.86 -3.41
C ARG A 980 25.37 -33.69 -2.19
N SER A 981 25.53 -34.78 -1.44
CA SER A 981 26.45 -34.89 -0.30
C SER A 981 27.90 -34.64 -0.72
N ARG A 982 28.70 -34.06 0.17
CA ARG A 982 30.06 -33.56 -0.16
C ARG A 982 31.04 -33.66 1.00
N PHE A 983 32.31 -33.46 0.69
CA PHE A 983 33.40 -33.27 1.64
C PHE A 983 34.27 -32.07 1.28
N SER A 984 34.97 -31.52 2.28
CA SER A 984 36.09 -30.58 2.12
C SER A 984 37.17 -30.85 3.15
N VAL A 985 38.42 -30.57 2.81
CA VAL A 985 39.61 -30.90 3.59
C VAL A 985 40.35 -29.63 4.01
N ASP A 986 40.54 -29.45 5.32
CA ASP A 986 41.44 -28.48 5.92
C ASP A 986 42.67 -29.20 6.51
N ILE A 987 43.86 -28.58 6.50
CA ILE A 987 45.10 -29.22 6.96
C ILE A 987 45.86 -28.26 7.90
N GLU A 988 46.37 -28.79 9.02
CA GLU A 988 47.09 -28.01 10.04
C GLU A 988 48.43 -28.70 10.42
N PRO A 989 49.58 -28.01 10.33
CA PRO A 989 49.79 -26.71 9.69
C PRO A 989 49.55 -26.77 8.16
N GLU A 990 49.32 -25.60 7.56
CA GLU A 990 49.12 -25.44 6.12
C GLU A 990 50.34 -26.01 5.35
N ASP A 991 50.11 -26.60 4.17
CA ASP A 991 51.08 -27.33 3.34
C ASP A 991 51.75 -28.59 3.94
N ALA A 992 51.50 -28.97 5.20
CA ALA A 992 52.14 -30.13 5.84
C ALA A 992 51.84 -31.47 5.15
N VAL A 993 50.65 -31.61 4.60
CA VAL A 993 50.17 -32.75 3.81
C VAL A 993 49.45 -32.18 2.59
N ASN A 994 49.62 -32.80 1.43
CA ASN A 994 48.82 -32.54 0.24
C ASN A 994 47.75 -33.64 0.15
N ILE A 995 46.47 -33.25 0.22
CA ILE A 995 45.33 -34.16 0.07
C ILE A 995 44.55 -33.74 -1.17
N ASN A 996 44.35 -34.65 -2.12
CA ASN A 996 43.71 -34.38 -3.41
C ASN A 996 42.58 -35.40 -3.68
N PRO A 997 41.34 -34.96 -3.94
CA PRO A 997 40.92 -33.57 -4.03
C PRO A 997 40.70 -32.93 -2.64
N ILE A 998 40.92 -31.61 -2.56
CA ILE A 998 40.68 -30.83 -1.32
C ILE A 998 39.19 -30.61 -1.03
N ASP A 999 38.33 -30.79 -2.03
CA ASP A 999 36.88 -30.83 -1.89
C ASP A 999 36.27 -31.75 -2.96
N GLY A 1000 35.03 -32.18 -2.75
CA GLY A 1000 34.38 -33.08 -3.70
C GLY A 1000 32.98 -33.52 -3.29
N LEU A 1001 32.30 -34.19 -4.22
CA LEU A 1001 31.01 -34.81 -3.97
C LEU A 1001 31.22 -36.27 -3.55
N LEU A 1002 30.36 -36.75 -2.64
CA LEU A 1002 30.24 -38.18 -2.40
C LEU A 1002 29.49 -38.85 -3.59
N SER A 1003 29.76 -40.13 -3.79
CA SER A 1003 29.00 -41.00 -4.68
C SER A 1003 27.53 -41.11 -4.23
N PRO A 1004 26.61 -41.58 -5.11
CA PRO A 1004 25.25 -41.92 -4.71
C PRO A 1004 25.17 -42.94 -3.55
N GLU A 1005 26.23 -43.73 -3.36
CA GLU A 1005 26.40 -44.72 -2.30
C GLU A 1005 27.05 -44.15 -1.02
N GLY A 1006 27.38 -42.86 -0.98
CA GLY A 1006 27.92 -42.18 0.21
C GLY A 1006 29.44 -42.24 0.37
N SER A 1007 30.18 -42.57 -0.69
CA SER A 1007 31.62 -42.80 -0.67
C SER A 1007 32.45 -41.82 -1.49
N ALA A 1008 33.71 -41.62 -1.11
CA ALA A 1008 34.71 -40.89 -1.91
C ALA A 1008 36.13 -41.29 -1.49
N THR A 1009 37.08 -41.26 -2.43
CA THR A 1009 38.50 -41.55 -2.16
C THR A 1009 39.35 -40.31 -2.40
N LEU A 1010 40.17 -39.96 -1.41
CA LEU A 1010 41.14 -38.87 -1.47
C LEU A 1010 42.54 -39.47 -1.41
N HIS A 1011 43.46 -39.00 -2.24
CA HIS A 1011 44.87 -39.37 -2.15
C HIS A 1011 45.61 -38.37 -1.26
N PHE A 1012 46.40 -38.85 -0.30
CA PHE A 1012 47.27 -38.01 0.52
C PHE A 1012 48.74 -38.29 0.25
N LYS A 1013 49.56 -37.25 0.29
CA LYS A 1013 51.02 -37.32 0.33
C LYS A 1013 51.57 -36.28 1.30
N ARG A 1014 52.43 -36.70 2.23
CA ARG A 1014 53.02 -35.82 3.25
C ARG A 1014 54.14 -34.97 2.67
N SER A 1015 54.11 -33.67 2.93
CA SER A 1015 55.17 -32.72 2.57
C SER A 1015 56.11 -32.43 3.76
N SER A 1016 55.66 -32.72 4.98
CA SER A 1016 56.37 -32.46 6.24
C SER A 1016 56.38 -33.68 7.17
N TYR A 1017 57.50 -33.83 7.89
CA TYR A 1017 57.70 -34.82 8.95
C TYR A 1017 57.07 -34.42 10.28
N SER A 1018 56.66 -33.16 10.44
CA SER A 1018 56.01 -32.66 11.65
C SER A 1018 54.65 -33.31 11.89
N ALA A 1019 54.23 -33.39 13.16
CA ALA A 1019 52.87 -33.73 13.51
C ALA A 1019 51.89 -32.78 12.79
N SER A 1020 50.85 -33.34 12.17
CA SER A 1020 49.86 -32.59 11.40
C SER A 1020 48.48 -33.23 11.51
N MET A 1021 47.44 -32.47 11.16
CA MET A 1021 46.04 -32.87 11.28
C MET A 1021 45.31 -32.59 9.97
N GLY A 1022 44.82 -33.63 9.31
CA GLY A 1022 43.81 -33.50 8.26
C GLY A 1022 42.41 -33.43 8.87
N ARG A 1023 41.61 -32.46 8.46
CA ARG A 1023 40.22 -32.28 8.92
C ARG A 1023 39.28 -32.39 7.73
N ILE A 1024 38.60 -33.51 7.63
CA ILE A 1024 37.70 -33.81 6.50
C ILE A 1024 36.27 -33.57 6.98
N SER A 1025 35.71 -32.42 6.60
CA SER A 1025 34.34 -32.03 6.89
C SER A 1025 33.41 -32.61 5.84
N CYS A 1026 32.50 -33.50 6.22
CA CYS A 1026 31.48 -34.05 5.33
C CYS A 1026 30.10 -33.44 5.63
N LYS A 1027 29.38 -33.02 4.59
CA LYS A 1027 27.97 -32.65 4.66
C LYS A 1027 27.13 -33.70 3.95
N ILE A 1028 26.33 -34.40 4.73
CA ILE A 1028 25.51 -35.53 4.28
C ILE A 1028 24.06 -35.06 4.15
N TYR A 1029 23.47 -35.23 2.98
CA TYR A 1029 22.07 -34.96 2.69
C TYR A 1029 21.36 -36.28 2.36
N TYR A 1030 20.27 -36.55 3.06
CA TYR A 1030 19.57 -37.84 3.00
C TYR A 1030 18.07 -37.63 3.19
N CYS A 1031 17.27 -38.38 2.42
CA CYS A 1031 15.81 -38.24 2.38
C CYS A 1031 15.16 -39.61 2.54
N LYS A 1032 13.94 -39.62 3.03
CA LYS A 1032 13.01 -40.74 2.90
C LYS A 1032 12.13 -40.45 1.67
N GLU A 1033 11.63 -41.50 0.99
CA GLU A 1033 10.93 -41.33 -0.30
C GLU A 1033 9.81 -40.28 -0.22
N ASP A 1034 9.86 -39.29 -1.12
CA ASP A 1034 8.97 -38.12 -1.22
C ASP A 1034 8.83 -37.22 0.03
N GLU A 1035 9.59 -37.47 1.10
CA GLU A 1035 9.64 -36.66 2.33
C GLU A 1035 10.69 -35.53 2.26
N VAL A 1036 10.74 -34.69 3.31
CA VAL A 1036 11.73 -33.60 3.40
C VAL A 1036 13.13 -34.16 3.68
N CYS A 1037 14.09 -33.81 2.82
CA CYS A 1037 15.48 -34.17 2.99
C CYS A 1037 16.10 -33.55 4.25
N LEU A 1038 16.76 -34.38 5.04
CA LEU A 1038 17.52 -34.02 6.23
C LEU A 1038 18.99 -33.81 5.87
N TYR A 1039 19.74 -33.12 6.75
CA TYR A 1039 21.19 -33.04 6.64
C TYR A 1039 21.92 -33.39 7.95
N LYS A 1040 23.18 -33.82 7.83
CA LYS A 1040 24.09 -34.06 8.94
C LYS A 1040 25.51 -33.61 8.56
N SER A 1041 26.10 -32.76 9.41
CA SER A 1041 27.53 -32.45 9.36
C SER A 1041 28.33 -33.47 10.18
N LEU A 1042 29.43 -33.95 9.60
CA LEU A 1042 30.43 -34.83 10.21
C LEU A 1042 31.81 -34.20 10.01
N LEU A 1043 32.72 -34.42 10.94
CA LEU A 1043 34.12 -34.00 10.82
C LEU A 1043 35.02 -35.17 11.19
N PHE A 1044 35.79 -35.68 10.23
CA PHE A 1044 36.86 -36.63 10.54
C PHE A 1044 38.15 -35.88 10.85
N GLU A 1045 38.75 -36.16 12.01
CA GLU A 1045 40.08 -35.69 12.36
C GLU A 1045 41.08 -36.83 12.12
N VAL A 1046 42.00 -36.60 11.18
CA VAL A 1046 42.99 -37.55 10.68
C VAL A 1046 44.39 -37.09 11.13
N PRO A 1047 44.87 -37.54 12.30
CA PRO A 1047 46.21 -37.21 12.77
C PRO A 1047 47.29 -37.90 11.94
N PHE A 1048 48.34 -37.16 11.56
CA PHE A 1048 49.56 -37.68 10.96
C PHE A 1048 50.69 -37.61 11.98
N ARG A 1049 51.30 -38.75 12.31
CA ARG A 1049 52.33 -38.85 13.36
C ARG A 1049 53.65 -38.20 12.94
N GLU A 1050 54.34 -37.61 13.89
CA GLU A 1050 55.74 -37.21 13.77
C GLU A 1050 56.65 -38.46 13.72
N GLY A 1051 57.58 -38.53 12.77
CA GLY A 1051 58.51 -39.65 12.63
C GLY A 1051 58.95 -39.96 11.20
N VAL A 1052 59.84 -40.95 11.08
CA VAL A 1052 60.32 -41.49 9.79
C VAL A 1052 59.19 -42.26 9.11
N PHE A 1053 58.99 -42.05 7.81
CA PHE A 1053 57.91 -42.68 7.05
C PHE A 1053 58.02 -44.21 7.02
N ASP A 1054 56.87 -44.87 7.15
CA ASP A 1054 56.71 -46.19 6.55
C ASP A 1054 56.52 -46.00 5.04
N THR A 1055 57.32 -46.72 4.25
CA THR A 1055 57.23 -46.73 2.78
C THR A 1055 56.03 -47.53 2.25
N ALA A 1056 55.34 -48.28 3.11
CA ALA A 1056 54.07 -48.91 2.78
C ALA A 1056 52.94 -47.86 2.67
N LYS A 1057 52.19 -47.93 1.55
CA LYS A 1057 50.99 -47.10 1.37
C LYS A 1057 49.92 -47.47 2.38
N ALA A 1058 49.30 -46.48 3.01
CA ALA A 1058 48.15 -46.70 3.88
C ALA A 1058 46.84 -46.46 3.13
N ASP A 1059 45.92 -47.42 3.18
CA ASP A 1059 44.52 -47.22 2.80
C ASP A 1059 43.68 -47.15 4.09
N VAL A 1060 43.09 -45.99 4.37
CA VAL A 1060 42.37 -45.71 5.63
C VAL A 1060 40.90 -45.42 5.35
N THR A 1061 40.00 -46.24 5.88
CA THR A 1061 38.56 -46.06 5.73
C THR A 1061 37.98 -45.14 6.81
N LEU A 1062 37.32 -44.07 6.37
CA LEU A 1062 36.64 -43.08 7.19
C LEU A 1062 35.14 -43.40 7.23
N ALA A 1063 34.79 -44.45 7.99
CA ALA A 1063 33.42 -44.98 8.04
C ALA A 1063 32.54 -44.25 9.05
N HIS A 1064 31.28 -43.95 8.70
CA HIS A 1064 30.26 -43.49 9.65
C HIS A 1064 28.84 -43.92 9.28
N PHE A 1065 28.06 -44.34 10.28
CA PHE A 1065 26.62 -44.63 10.13
C PHE A 1065 25.79 -43.46 10.64
N VAL A 1066 25.03 -42.82 9.75
CA VAL A 1066 24.19 -41.67 10.08
C VAL A 1066 22.99 -42.13 10.91
N LYS A 1067 22.95 -41.71 12.17
CA LYS A 1067 21.75 -41.82 13.01
C LYS A 1067 20.80 -40.66 12.69
N PRO A 1068 19.55 -40.90 12.23
CA PRO A 1068 18.57 -39.84 12.03
C PRO A 1068 18.33 -39.09 13.34
N LYS A 1069 18.11 -37.78 13.26
CA LYS A 1069 17.51 -37.05 14.39
C LYS A 1069 16.07 -37.54 14.52
N SER A 1070 15.77 -38.32 15.56
CA SER A 1070 14.37 -38.62 15.90
C SER A 1070 13.63 -37.29 16.12
N PRO A 1071 12.41 -37.09 15.57
CA PRO A 1071 11.59 -35.97 15.96
C PRO A 1071 11.34 -36.08 17.47
N THR A 1072 11.77 -35.09 18.23
CA THR A 1072 11.72 -35.10 19.70
C THR A 1072 10.28 -34.93 20.20
N ASN A 1073 9.52 -36.03 20.15
CA ASN A 1073 8.37 -36.25 21.02
C ASN A 1073 8.88 -36.57 22.42
N SER A 1074 9.00 -35.52 23.24
CA SER A 1074 9.23 -35.56 24.67
C SER A 1074 8.17 -34.68 25.34
N LEU A 1075 7.33 -35.13 26.28
CA LEU A 1075 7.27 -36.41 26.99
C LEU A 1075 5.81 -36.88 27.12
N LEU A 1076 5.59 -38.20 26.96
CA LEU A 1076 4.49 -38.91 27.61
C LEU A 1076 5.10 -40.11 28.34
N GLN A 1077 5.23 -40.00 29.66
CA GLN A 1077 5.47 -41.17 30.49
C GLN A 1077 4.16 -41.96 30.60
N PRO A 1078 4.18 -43.30 30.40
CA PRO A 1078 2.99 -44.12 30.56
C PRO A 1078 2.66 -44.27 32.04
N ILE A 1079 1.44 -43.89 32.43
CA ILE A 1079 0.85 -44.36 33.69
C ILE A 1079 0.63 -45.86 33.55
N SER A 1080 1.05 -46.63 34.56
CA SER A 1080 0.86 -48.09 34.64
C SER A 1080 0.07 -48.44 35.89
N PRO A 1081 -0.63 -49.60 35.93
CA PRO A 1081 -1.20 -50.39 34.82
C PRO A 1081 -2.69 -50.10 34.58
#